data_AF-A0A284S1Y8-F1
#
_entry.id   AF-A0A284S1Y8-F1
#
_cell.length_a   1.000
_cell.length_b   1.000
_cell.length_c   1.000
_cell.angle_alpha   90.00
_cell.angle_beta   90.00
_cell.angle_gamma   90.00
#
_symmetry.space_group_name_H-M   'P 1'
#
loop_
_entity.id
_entity.type
_entity.pdbx_description
1 polymer ?
#
loop_
_entity_poly.entity_id
_entity_poly.type
_entity_poly.pdbx_seq_one_letter_code
_entity_poly.pdbx_strand_id
1 'polypeptide(L)'
;MTGNKAFRTSVVRGAAIAVHECFQSLNIRWAIYGDLAWHLLCDSPTGGSWQLDVHIMGDSRTLAYATQRLVGMDRRFSLTTQAINSIATMSYYHDVLNDGSSQKKHKCKIILVCGPLYEFFTVQDLPLLPIQVILYRYMKTYSKRSGSRLKNAMAEVVAISEAYLRLPDLPPSVWSLTPAEQPLFLDHLAKITAVFPEAAGLFARLHPSLSPPPIEPALPLIGPPVLSATGIQSTGVVETSSLSTIVKERRQLSHSEAILAATHALSLCVRQLGHECFLAGTAHAPWYILGSPVIPTNHRVDFLVLLRNGKSLDWLQRTLCKQGVLNAKKDVLQYSALLNNGESKVCKVTFEKLPSSMGLHPEESTGTYIDGISVINPNYLLFIMLSSVSSRGLPMKPNAYKNVSAALELLLHRNANVRAAFGDVSKLAELDQLVCAYVAAHPELRGNFAAIGFSPALAPTLLAPLPQVDIRTACGQTPPVQIPAIGAKGGVVFQAAVDAIRLLRDSAYPCAIFGSAACYLYGNERLPNDVDILVSSEAEAEVVKAYLVNRDPLHFYLKKARTPGATYRVLWYRHRQDIGERTVTRQSKVDIVMAGTMMLPFLSSRSTIVKEALPLVPLEVLLLHKLQGWHDHMTAPEPHKQKKQTVDVADVRRTLEIVLRSLTGTERSWARVALSFFREEFQHLTEDRVKLFCSAFPDCRDDWYQLGFEVV
;
A
#
# COMPACT_ATOMS: atom_id res chain seq x y z
N MET A 1 -13.93 5.99 -51.55
CA MET A 1 -12.79 5.65 -50.65
C MET A 1 -13.17 5.57 -49.16
N THR A 2 -14.29 6.16 -48.72
CA THR A 2 -14.79 6.15 -47.33
C THR A 2 -15.20 4.75 -46.83
N GLY A 3 -15.81 3.91 -47.68
CA GLY A 3 -16.22 2.55 -47.30
C GLY A 3 -15.10 1.65 -46.78
N ASN A 4 -13.89 1.75 -47.35
CA ASN A 4 -12.74 0.96 -46.91
C ASN A 4 -12.16 1.43 -45.55
N LYS A 5 -12.42 2.68 -45.14
CA LYS A 5 -12.00 3.18 -43.82
C LYS A 5 -12.96 2.72 -42.71
N ALA A 6 -14.26 2.91 -42.92
CA ALA A 6 -15.28 2.43 -41.98
C ALA A 6 -15.20 0.91 -41.78
N PHE A 7 -14.97 0.17 -42.88
CA PHE A 7 -14.75 -1.27 -42.83
C PHE A 7 -13.53 -1.68 -41.99
N ARG A 8 -12.41 -0.99 -42.16
CA ARG A 8 -11.19 -1.20 -41.35
C ARG A 8 -11.43 -1.00 -39.87
N THR A 9 -12.05 0.12 -39.52
CA THR A 9 -12.34 0.45 -38.13
C THR A 9 -13.28 -0.56 -37.50
N SER A 10 -14.27 -1.07 -38.25
CA SER A 10 -15.14 -2.16 -37.81
C SER A 10 -14.36 -3.44 -37.48
N VAL A 11 -13.38 -3.82 -38.31
CA VAL A 11 -12.55 -5.01 -38.08
C VAL A 11 -11.63 -4.85 -36.87
N VAL A 12 -10.96 -3.70 -36.73
CA VAL A 12 -10.08 -3.43 -35.58
C VAL A 12 -10.88 -3.33 -34.29
N ARG A 13 -12.09 -2.72 -34.32
CA ARG A 13 -13.02 -2.71 -33.19
C ARG A 13 -13.54 -4.12 -32.86
N GLY A 14 -13.85 -4.94 -33.88
CA GLY A 14 -14.21 -6.34 -33.70
C GLY A 14 -13.11 -7.15 -33.01
N ALA A 15 -11.84 -6.90 -33.37
CA ALA A 15 -10.69 -7.48 -32.69
C ALA A 15 -10.63 -7.04 -31.21
N ALA A 16 -10.88 -5.76 -30.92
CA ALA A 16 -10.89 -5.24 -29.55
C ALA A 16 -12.01 -5.83 -28.69
N ILE A 17 -13.21 -6.01 -29.25
CA ILE A 17 -14.34 -6.67 -28.56
C ILE A 17 -14.00 -8.13 -28.27
N ALA A 18 -13.46 -8.87 -29.24
CA ALA A 18 -13.05 -10.25 -29.02
C ALA A 18 -11.95 -10.38 -27.93
N VAL A 19 -11.00 -9.44 -27.89
CA VAL A 19 -10.02 -9.34 -26.81
C VAL A 19 -10.71 -9.04 -25.48
N HIS A 20 -11.68 -8.11 -25.45
CA HIS A 20 -12.44 -7.75 -24.24
C HIS A 20 -13.12 -8.96 -23.62
N GLU A 21 -13.90 -9.70 -24.41
CA GLU A 21 -14.64 -10.87 -23.96
C GLU A 21 -13.71 -11.95 -23.39
N CYS A 22 -12.59 -12.23 -24.09
CA CYS A 22 -11.60 -13.18 -23.61
C CYS A 22 -10.97 -12.70 -22.29
N PHE A 23 -10.49 -11.47 -22.24
CA PHE A 23 -9.76 -10.96 -21.07
C PHE A 23 -10.65 -10.72 -19.85
N GLN A 24 -11.92 -10.36 -20.05
CA GLN A 24 -12.91 -10.25 -18.98
C GLN A 24 -13.10 -11.61 -18.29
N SER A 25 -13.23 -12.70 -19.05
CA SER A 25 -13.37 -14.05 -18.48
C SER A 25 -12.13 -14.54 -17.74
N LEU A 26 -10.96 -14.01 -18.08
CA LEU A 26 -9.66 -14.38 -17.51
C LEU A 26 -9.19 -13.43 -16.41
N ASN A 27 -9.98 -12.39 -16.10
CA ASN A 27 -9.60 -11.28 -15.22
C ASN A 27 -8.23 -10.66 -15.58
N ILE A 28 -7.92 -10.57 -16.88
CA ILE A 28 -6.70 -9.92 -17.38
C ILE A 28 -7.00 -8.43 -17.54
N ARG A 29 -6.29 -7.60 -16.78
CA ARG A 29 -6.41 -6.15 -16.92
C ARG A 29 -5.62 -5.66 -18.13
N TRP A 30 -6.31 -4.95 -19.01
CA TRP A 30 -5.78 -4.48 -20.28
C TRP A 30 -6.39 -3.15 -20.67
N ALA A 31 -5.76 -2.47 -21.61
CA ALA A 31 -6.27 -1.24 -22.20
C ALA A 31 -5.76 -1.03 -23.62
N ILE A 32 -6.52 -0.28 -24.41
CA ILE A 32 -6.19 0.07 -25.79
C ILE A 32 -5.35 1.35 -25.79
N TYR A 33 -4.37 1.39 -26.69
CA TYR A 33 -3.69 2.61 -27.09
C TYR A 33 -3.57 2.65 -28.62
N GLY A 34 -3.02 3.72 -29.19
CA GLY A 34 -2.79 3.82 -30.64
C GLY A 34 -4.02 4.21 -31.46
N ASP A 35 -4.07 3.75 -32.71
CA ASP A 35 -5.01 4.26 -33.74
C ASP A 35 -6.49 4.05 -33.35
N LEU A 36 -6.84 2.92 -32.73
CA LEU A 36 -8.22 2.67 -32.28
C LEU A 36 -8.61 3.58 -31.11
N ALA A 37 -7.72 3.82 -30.15
CA ALA A 37 -7.98 4.77 -29.07
C ALA A 37 -8.20 6.19 -29.62
N TRP A 38 -7.44 6.57 -30.66
CA TRP A 38 -7.61 7.84 -31.37
C TRP A 38 -8.99 7.96 -32.02
N HIS A 39 -9.44 6.88 -32.66
CA HIS A 39 -10.77 6.81 -33.26
C HIS A 39 -11.88 6.92 -32.22
N LEU A 40 -11.79 6.15 -31.12
CA LEU A 40 -12.81 6.16 -30.06
C LEU A 40 -12.95 7.53 -29.38
N LEU A 41 -11.88 8.32 -29.33
CA LEU A 41 -11.87 9.64 -28.71
C LEU A 41 -12.34 10.76 -29.66
N CYS A 42 -11.99 10.72 -30.94
CA CYS A 42 -12.18 11.85 -31.87
C CYS A 42 -12.99 11.53 -33.12
N ASP A 43 -13.54 10.32 -33.26
CA ASP A 43 -14.09 9.77 -34.50
C ASP A 43 -13.14 9.87 -35.71
N SER A 44 -11.84 10.09 -35.46
CA SER A 44 -10.84 10.17 -36.50
C SER A 44 -10.70 8.79 -37.15
N PRO A 45 -10.68 8.67 -38.49
CA PRO A 45 -10.44 7.39 -39.12
C PRO A 45 -9.13 6.81 -38.58
N THR A 46 -9.14 5.52 -38.22
CA THR A 46 -7.91 4.79 -37.85
C THR A 46 -6.87 5.03 -38.94
N GLY A 47 -5.60 5.14 -38.56
CA GLY A 47 -4.50 5.22 -39.51
C GLY A 47 -4.61 4.12 -40.56
N GLY A 48 -3.87 4.23 -41.67
CA GLY A 48 -3.93 3.21 -42.73
C GLY A 48 -3.63 1.77 -42.29
N SER A 49 -3.28 1.56 -41.01
CA SER A 49 -2.92 0.31 -40.37
C SER A 49 -4.15 -0.54 -40.00
N TRP A 50 -4.07 -1.84 -40.29
CA TRP A 50 -4.98 -2.85 -39.74
C TRP A 50 -4.41 -3.33 -38.41
N GLN A 51 -4.31 -2.42 -37.42
CA GLN A 51 -3.58 -2.69 -36.18
C GLN A 51 -4.39 -2.31 -34.94
N LEU A 52 -4.37 -3.21 -33.95
CA LEU A 52 -4.84 -2.98 -32.58
C LEU A 52 -3.63 -2.99 -31.64
N ASP A 53 -3.43 -1.91 -30.91
CA ASP A 53 -2.38 -1.83 -29.88
C ASP A 53 -2.99 -2.01 -28.48
N VAL A 54 -2.52 -3.02 -27.77
CA VAL A 54 -3.05 -3.46 -26.48
C VAL A 54 -1.95 -3.40 -25.42
N HIS A 55 -2.21 -2.67 -24.34
CA HIS A 55 -1.40 -2.69 -23.13
C HIS A 55 -1.97 -3.72 -22.17
N ILE A 56 -1.14 -4.67 -21.73
CA ILE A 56 -1.48 -5.64 -20.69
C ILE A 56 -0.75 -5.24 -19.40
N MET A 57 -1.47 -5.19 -18.29
CA MET A 57 -0.82 -4.98 -16.99
C MET A 57 -0.06 -6.23 -16.59
N GLY A 58 1.21 -6.06 -16.19
CA GLY A 58 2.03 -7.15 -15.68
C GLY A 58 3.35 -7.28 -16.42
N ASP A 59 3.91 -8.48 -16.38
CA ASP A 59 5.23 -8.78 -16.93
C ASP A 59 5.13 -9.65 -18.21
N SER A 60 6.28 -10.09 -18.71
CA SER A 60 6.37 -10.94 -19.88
C SER A 60 5.67 -12.29 -19.71
N ARG A 61 5.46 -12.76 -18.46
CA ARG A 61 4.71 -14.00 -18.18
C ARG A 61 3.22 -13.76 -18.32
N THR A 62 2.71 -12.63 -17.85
CA THR A 62 1.30 -12.22 -18.08
C THR A 62 1.02 -12.10 -19.57
N LEU A 63 1.95 -11.53 -20.34
CA LEU A 63 1.86 -11.43 -21.79
C LEU A 63 1.84 -12.80 -22.48
N ALA A 64 2.73 -13.71 -22.07
CA ALA A 64 2.77 -15.07 -22.60
C ALA A 64 1.46 -15.83 -22.29
N TYR A 65 0.96 -15.71 -21.06
CA TYR A 65 -0.32 -16.28 -20.64
C TYR A 65 -1.50 -15.73 -21.46
N ALA A 66 -1.59 -14.41 -21.58
CA ALA A 66 -2.67 -13.73 -22.31
C ALA A 66 -2.70 -14.14 -23.79
N THR A 67 -1.54 -14.20 -24.44
CA THR A 67 -1.44 -14.58 -25.85
C THR A 67 -1.77 -16.05 -26.08
N GLN A 68 -1.35 -16.96 -25.19
CA GLN A 68 -1.74 -18.37 -25.25
C GLN A 68 -3.24 -18.57 -25.06
N ARG A 69 -3.85 -17.85 -24.11
CA ARG A 69 -5.29 -17.95 -23.84
C ARG A 69 -6.15 -17.41 -24.98
N LEU A 70 -5.77 -16.29 -25.59
CA LEU A 70 -6.49 -15.75 -26.75
C LEU A 70 -6.58 -16.79 -27.89
N VAL A 71 -5.47 -17.46 -28.23
CA VAL A 71 -5.47 -18.53 -29.25
C VAL A 71 -6.29 -19.75 -28.82
N GLY A 72 -6.27 -20.09 -27.52
CA GLY A 72 -7.00 -21.23 -26.99
C GLY A 72 -8.51 -21.01 -26.88
N MET A 73 -8.96 -19.77 -26.67
CA MET A 73 -10.37 -19.44 -26.43
C MET A 73 -11.11 -19.01 -27.70
N ASP A 74 -10.43 -18.32 -28.61
CA ASP A 74 -11.04 -17.84 -29.85
C ASP A 74 -10.14 -18.18 -31.05
N ARG A 75 -10.68 -19.04 -31.93
CA ARG A 75 -9.99 -19.56 -33.12
C ARG A 75 -9.62 -18.49 -34.14
N ARG A 76 -10.20 -17.29 -34.02
CA ARG A 76 -9.83 -16.13 -34.85
C ARG A 76 -8.46 -15.58 -34.53
N PHE A 77 -7.89 -15.90 -33.37
CA PHE A 77 -6.56 -15.45 -32.99
C PHE A 77 -5.49 -16.45 -33.42
N SER A 78 -4.40 -15.95 -34.02
CA SER A 78 -3.20 -16.74 -34.27
C SER A 78 -1.95 -16.01 -33.79
N LEU A 79 -1.12 -16.69 -33.01
CA LEU A 79 0.16 -16.12 -32.55
C LEU A 79 1.10 -15.95 -33.74
N THR A 80 1.68 -14.76 -33.90
CA THR A 80 2.62 -14.45 -34.99
C THR A 80 4.06 -14.43 -34.48
N THR A 81 4.30 -13.80 -33.33
CA THR A 81 5.60 -13.83 -32.65
C THR A 81 5.40 -14.14 -31.16
N GLN A 82 6.24 -15.01 -30.61
CA GLN A 82 6.28 -15.23 -29.16
C GLN A 82 6.65 -13.94 -28.42
N ALA A 83 6.30 -13.87 -27.12
CA ALA A 83 6.60 -12.73 -26.27
C ALA A 83 8.12 -12.56 -26.12
N ILE A 84 8.70 -11.61 -26.85
CA ILE A 84 10.12 -11.26 -26.80
C ILE A 84 10.19 -9.79 -26.37
N ASN A 85 11.03 -9.48 -25.38
CA ASN A 85 11.22 -8.12 -24.87
C ASN A 85 9.91 -7.40 -24.47
N SER A 86 9.01 -8.09 -23.77
CA SER A 86 7.73 -7.52 -23.29
C SER A 86 6.73 -7.14 -24.40
N ILE A 87 6.93 -7.65 -25.62
CA ILE A 87 6.06 -7.42 -26.78
C ILE A 87 5.70 -8.76 -27.43
N ALA A 88 4.43 -8.92 -27.77
CA ALA A 88 3.93 -10.05 -28.56
C ALA A 88 3.09 -9.53 -29.74
N THR A 89 3.14 -10.24 -30.87
CA THR A 89 2.32 -9.92 -32.03
C THR A 89 1.40 -11.09 -32.34
N MET A 90 0.12 -10.78 -32.52
CA MET A 90 -0.91 -11.74 -32.92
C MET A 90 -1.63 -11.26 -34.18
N SER A 91 -2.32 -12.18 -34.82
CA SER A 91 -3.23 -11.91 -35.92
C SER A 91 -4.64 -12.25 -35.48
N TYR A 92 -5.61 -11.41 -35.83
CA TYR A 92 -7.04 -11.66 -35.67
C TYR A 92 -7.71 -11.69 -37.04
N TYR A 93 -8.52 -12.71 -37.29
CA TYR A 93 -9.29 -12.88 -38.53
C TYR A 93 -10.76 -12.62 -38.24
N HIS A 94 -11.32 -11.58 -38.85
CA HIS A 94 -12.71 -11.17 -38.59
C HIS A 94 -13.72 -12.02 -39.40
N ASP A 95 -14.76 -12.54 -38.74
CA ASP A 95 -15.74 -13.48 -39.33
C ASP A 95 -16.71 -12.83 -40.32
N VAL A 96 -16.88 -11.51 -40.26
CA VAL A 96 -17.89 -10.82 -41.06
C VAL A 96 -17.36 -10.61 -42.49
N LEU A 97 -17.92 -11.44 -43.38
CA LEU A 97 -17.93 -11.46 -44.85
C LEU A 97 -17.17 -12.64 -45.47
N ASN A 98 -17.84 -13.78 -45.50
CA ASN A 98 -17.56 -14.91 -46.38
C ASN A 98 -18.07 -14.59 -47.81
N ASP A 99 -17.68 -13.45 -48.38
CA ASP A 99 -18.15 -12.96 -49.69
C ASP A 99 -17.34 -13.53 -50.88
N GLY A 100 -16.49 -14.53 -50.62
CA GLY A 100 -15.61 -15.13 -51.62
C GLY A 100 -14.44 -14.24 -52.04
N SER A 101 -14.25 -13.07 -51.43
CA SER A 101 -13.10 -12.21 -51.71
C SER A 101 -11.85 -12.65 -50.92
N SER A 102 -10.66 -12.42 -51.52
CA SER A 102 -9.40 -12.98 -51.03
C SER A 102 -9.11 -12.64 -49.55
N GLN A 103 -8.81 -13.68 -48.75
CA GLN A 103 -8.57 -13.72 -47.30
C GLN A 103 -7.63 -12.65 -46.69
N LYS A 104 -6.96 -11.81 -47.49
CA LYS A 104 -6.04 -10.78 -47.01
C LYS A 104 -6.73 -9.55 -46.38
N LYS A 105 -8.01 -9.29 -46.65
CA LYS A 105 -8.71 -8.05 -46.22
C LYS A 105 -9.41 -8.11 -44.85
N HIS A 106 -9.38 -9.26 -44.16
CA HIS A 106 -10.06 -9.46 -42.87
C HIS A 106 -9.09 -9.62 -41.69
N LYS A 107 -7.81 -9.35 -41.91
CA LYS A 107 -6.74 -9.61 -40.94
C LYS A 107 -6.34 -8.33 -40.18
N CYS A 108 -6.57 -8.31 -38.87
CA CYS A 108 -6.04 -7.31 -37.95
C CYS A 108 -4.76 -7.81 -37.30
N LYS A 109 -3.69 -7.03 -37.32
CA LYS A 109 -2.50 -7.24 -36.50
C LYS A 109 -2.80 -6.74 -35.08
N ILE A 110 -2.43 -7.51 -34.07
CA ILE A 110 -2.56 -7.10 -32.68
C ILE A 110 -1.15 -7.03 -32.10
N ILE A 111 -0.78 -5.88 -31.56
CA ILE A 111 0.47 -5.70 -30.83
C ILE A 111 0.12 -5.61 -29.36
N LEU A 112 0.60 -6.59 -28.59
CA LEU A 112 0.41 -6.64 -27.15
C LEU A 112 1.72 -6.28 -26.47
N VAL A 113 1.68 -5.30 -25.57
CA VAL A 113 2.83 -4.85 -24.78
C VAL A 113 2.49 -4.97 -23.31
N CYS A 114 3.35 -5.61 -22.52
CA CYS A 114 3.20 -5.62 -21.07
C CYS A 114 3.96 -4.46 -20.43
N GLY A 115 3.42 -3.91 -19.35
CA GLY A 115 4.08 -2.82 -18.63
C GLY A 115 3.38 -2.42 -17.33
N PRO A 116 3.74 -1.24 -16.79
CA PRO A 116 3.34 -0.83 -15.45
C PRO A 116 1.82 -0.64 -15.32
N LEU A 117 1.38 -0.54 -14.07
CA LEU A 117 -0.01 -0.34 -13.72
C LEU A 117 -0.44 1.10 -14.06
N TYR A 118 -1.56 1.23 -14.78
CA TYR A 118 -2.24 2.49 -15.03
C TYR A 118 -3.71 2.38 -14.61
N GLU A 119 -4.29 3.48 -14.16
CA GLU A 119 -5.74 3.59 -14.04
C GLU A 119 -6.34 3.86 -15.44
N PHE A 120 -7.13 2.93 -15.94
CA PHE A 120 -7.78 3.05 -17.24
C PHE A 120 -9.08 3.84 -17.13
N PHE A 121 -9.50 4.44 -18.23
CA PHE A 121 -10.86 4.96 -18.37
C PHE A 121 -11.55 4.24 -19.53
N THR A 122 -12.88 4.19 -19.50
CA THR A 122 -13.67 3.43 -20.47
C THR A 122 -14.32 4.38 -21.47
N VAL A 123 -14.23 4.05 -22.76
CA VAL A 123 -14.94 4.76 -23.83
C VAL A 123 -15.61 3.72 -24.71
N GLN A 124 -16.94 3.82 -24.87
CA GLN A 124 -17.75 2.85 -25.62
C GLN A 124 -17.47 1.39 -25.18
N ASP A 125 -17.48 1.15 -23.87
CA ASP A 125 -17.22 -0.14 -23.20
C ASP A 125 -15.82 -0.75 -23.39
N LEU A 126 -14.90 -0.01 -24.01
CA LEU A 126 -13.52 -0.43 -24.18
C LEU A 126 -12.58 0.34 -23.23
N PRO A 127 -11.67 -0.36 -22.52
CA PRO A 127 -10.70 0.30 -21.65
C PRO A 127 -9.60 0.96 -22.47
N LEU A 128 -9.30 2.23 -22.17
CA LEU A 128 -8.22 3.01 -22.76
C LEU A 128 -7.15 3.35 -21.71
N LEU A 129 -5.88 3.43 -22.15
CA LEU A 129 -4.81 3.94 -21.29
C LEU A 129 -5.08 5.41 -20.91
N PRO A 130 -4.60 5.90 -19.76
CA PRO A 130 -4.73 7.31 -19.40
C PRO A 130 -4.25 8.24 -20.51
N ILE A 131 -4.96 9.36 -20.69
CA ILE A 131 -4.72 10.26 -21.83
C ILE A 131 -3.26 10.73 -21.92
N GLN A 132 -2.63 11.02 -20.78
CA GLN A 132 -1.22 11.44 -20.73
C GLN A 132 -0.28 10.37 -21.31
N VAL A 133 -0.58 9.09 -21.08
CA VAL A 133 0.20 7.96 -21.59
C VAL A 133 -0.01 7.77 -23.09
N ILE A 134 -1.26 7.88 -23.56
CA ILE A 134 -1.59 7.82 -25.00
C ILE A 134 -0.85 8.93 -25.74
N LEU A 135 -0.96 10.16 -25.26
CA LEU A 135 -0.29 11.32 -25.83
C LEU A 135 1.22 11.18 -25.82
N TYR A 136 1.82 10.81 -24.67
CA TYR A 136 3.26 10.66 -24.56
C TYR A 136 3.82 9.62 -25.55
N ARG A 137 3.18 8.44 -25.65
CA ARG A 137 3.58 7.40 -26.62
C ARG A 137 3.50 7.89 -28.06
N TYR A 138 2.47 8.67 -28.40
CA TYR A 138 2.33 9.26 -29.73
C TYR A 138 3.45 10.29 -30.01
N MET A 139 3.73 11.17 -29.06
CA MET A 139 4.74 12.23 -29.17
C MET A 139 6.18 11.69 -29.27
N LYS A 140 6.49 10.52 -28.70
CA LYS A 140 7.79 9.85 -28.91
C LYS A 140 8.11 9.54 -30.38
N THR A 141 7.11 9.56 -31.26
CA THR A 141 7.31 9.37 -32.71
C THR A 141 7.74 10.65 -33.44
N TYR A 142 7.77 11.82 -32.78
CA TYR A 142 8.08 13.10 -33.40
C TYR A 142 9.48 13.17 -33.98
N SER A 143 10.46 12.50 -33.38
CA SER A 143 11.84 12.42 -33.90
C SER A 143 11.92 11.81 -35.31
N LYS A 144 10.88 11.09 -35.74
CA LYS A 144 10.77 10.47 -37.07
C LYS A 144 10.04 11.35 -38.10
N ARG A 145 9.58 12.55 -37.72
CA ARG A 145 8.77 13.45 -38.56
C ARG A 145 9.45 14.82 -38.68
N SER A 146 9.28 15.46 -39.82
CA SER A 146 9.80 16.82 -40.07
C SER A 146 8.82 17.64 -40.91
N GLY A 147 8.96 18.97 -40.84
CA GLY A 147 8.16 19.92 -41.62
C GLY A 147 6.66 19.80 -41.37
N SER A 148 5.87 19.80 -42.46
CA SER A 148 4.39 19.75 -42.41
C SER A 148 3.85 18.50 -41.71
N ARG A 149 4.56 17.36 -41.78
CA ARG A 149 4.15 16.12 -41.11
C ARG A 149 4.23 16.20 -39.60
N LEU A 150 5.22 16.94 -39.07
CA LEU A 150 5.33 17.17 -37.63
C LEU A 150 4.21 18.13 -37.17
N LYS A 151 3.97 19.21 -37.92
CA LYS A 151 2.90 20.16 -37.62
C LYS A 151 1.52 19.49 -37.61
N ASN A 152 1.22 18.62 -38.56
CA ASN A 152 -0.03 17.85 -38.58
C ASN A 152 -0.14 16.90 -37.36
N ALA A 153 0.95 16.24 -36.98
CA ALA A 153 0.98 15.37 -35.79
C ALA A 153 0.73 16.15 -34.49
N MET A 154 1.22 17.38 -34.41
CA MET A 154 0.97 18.28 -33.29
C MET A 154 -0.49 18.75 -33.25
N ALA A 155 -1.08 19.07 -34.41
CA ALA A 155 -2.50 19.42 -34.51
C ALA A 155 -3.41 18.25 -34.08
N GLU A 156 -3.06 17.01 -34.41
CA GLU A 156 -3.79 15.82 -33.95
C GLU A 156 -3.76 15.70 -32.42
N VAL A 157 -2.62 16.00 -31.77
CA VAL A 157 -2.51 15.98 -30.29
C VAL A 157 -3.43 17.04 -29.66
N VAL A 158 -3.56 18.21 -30.27
CA VAL A 158 -4.50 19.25 -29.82
C VAL A 158 -5.94 18.73 -29.94
N ALA A 159 -6.32 18.20 -31.10
CA ALA A 159 -7.68 17.70 -31.35
C ALA A 159 -8.09 16.59 -30.37
N ILE A 160 -7.21 15.63 -30.07
CA ILE A 160 -7.53 14.56 -29.12
C ILE A 160 -7.61 15.02 -27.67
N SER A 161 -6.78 15.98 -27.31
CA SER A 161 -6.81 16.56 -25.98
C SER A 161 -8.15 17.28 -25.76
N GLU A 162 -8.64 17.97 -26.78
CA GLU A 162 -9.93 18.63 -26.76
C GLU A 162 -11.10 17.63 -26.68
N ALA A 163 -11.06 16.57 -27.48
CA ALA A 163 -12.09 15.54 -27.47
C ALA A 163 -12.14 14.77 -26.14
N TYR A 164 -10.99 14.44 -25.56
CA TYR A 164 -10.91 13.84 -24.22
C TYR A 164 -11.57 14.73 -23.17
N LEU A 165 -11.28 16.04 -23.17
CA LEU A 165 -11.86 16.98 -22.19
C LEU A 165 -13.37 17.22 -22.36
N ARG A 166 -13.99 16.71 -23.44
CA ARG A 166 -15.45 16.72 -23.64
C ARG A 166 -16.14 15.47 -23.10
N LEU A 167 -15.40 14.43 -22.70
CA LEU A 167 -16.01 13.22 -22.12
C LEU A 167 -16.66 13.52 -20.77
N PRO A 168 -17.83 12.91 -20.47
CA PRO A 168 -18.40 12.94 -19.14
C PRO A 168 -17.51 12.14 -18.17
N ASP A 169 -17.57 12.49 -16.88
CA ASP A 169 -16.99 11.70 -15.78
C ASP A 169 -15.48 11.41 -15.91
N LEU A 170 -14.69 12.46 -16.24
CA LEU A 170 -13.24 12.34 -16.29
C LEU A 170 -12.65 11.95 -14.92
N PRO A 171 -11.71 11.00 -14.88
CA PRO A 171 -10.99 10.67 -13.65
C PRO A 171 -10.23 11.91 -13.13
N PRO A 172 -10.04 12.04 -11.81
CA PRO A 172 -9.33 13.18 -11.22
C PRO A 172 -7.96 13.36 -11.87
N SER A 173 -7.57 14.62 -12.09
CA SER A 173 -6.29 14.97 -12.71
C SER A 173 -5.14 14.52 -11.82
N VAL A 174 -4.60 13.34 -12.08
CA VAL A 174 -3.43 12.76 -11.41
C VAL A 174 -2.39 12.42 -12.48
N TRP A 175 -1.11 12.56 -12.14
CA TRP A 175 -0.03 12.15 -13.04
C TRP A 175 -0.09 10.64 -13.29
N SER A 176 -0.32 10.26 -14.54
CA SER A 176 -0.28 8.87 -15.01
C SER A 176 1.08 8.46 -15.56
N LEU A 177 2.00 9.43 -15.74
CA LEU A 177 3.36 9.21 -16.22
C LEU A 177 4.34 9.05 -15.07
N THR A 178 5.40 8.26 -15.28
CA THR A 178 6.46 8.11 -14.28
C THR A 178 7.20 9.44 -14.05
N PRO A 179 7.82 9.67 -12.88
CA PRO A 179 8.59 10.90 -12.62
C PRO A 179 9.67 11.21 -13.67
N ALA A 180 10.21 10.18 -14.33
CA ALA A 180 11.19 10.35 -15.41
C ALA A 180 10.55 10.79 -16.75
N GLU A 181 9.30 10.43 -17.00
CA GLU A 181 8.57 10.76 -18.23
C GLU A 181 7.87 12.12 -18.16
N GLN A 182 7.47 12.56 -16.97
CA GLN A 182 6.83 13.86 -16.73
C GLN A 182 7.58 15.05 -17.35
N PRO A 183 8.89 15.26 -17.13
CA PRO A 183 9.59 16.41 -17.73
C PRO A 183 9.68 16.32 -19.26
N LEU A 184 9.80 15.12 -19.82
CA LEU A 184 9.83 14.90 -21.27
C LEU A 184 8.46 15.18 -21.91
N PHE A 185 7.39 14.77 -21.24
CA PHE A 185 6.03 15.05 -21.65
C PHE A 185 5.74 16.55 -21.65
N LEU A 186 6.12 17.26 -20.58
CA LEU A 186 5.98 18.71 -20.49
C LEU A 186 6.79 19.44 -21.58
N ASP A 187 8.01 19.01 -21.87
CA ASP A 187 8.81 19.55 -22.99
C ASP A 187 8.10 19.35 -24.35
N HIS A 188 7.49 18.19 -24.58
CA HIS A 188 6.70 17.96 -25.78
C HIS A 188 5.47 18.88 -25.86
N LEU A 189 4.73 19.06 -24.76
CA LEU A 189 3.58 19.98 -24.72
C LEU A 189 4.00 21.43 -24.93
N ALA A 190 5.14 21.86 -24.39
CA ALA A 190 5.69 23.18 -24.62
C ALA A 190 6.02 23.41 -26.09
N LYS A 191 6.60 22.42 -26.78
CA LYS A 191 6.86 22.46 -28.23
C LYS A 191 5.58 22.58 -29.05
N ILE A 192 4.52 21.89 -28.65
CA ILE A 192 3.21 22.01 -29.33
C ILE A 192 2.63 23.40 -29.09
N THR A 193 2.67 23.89 -27.86
CA THR A 193 2.17 25.22 -27.47
C THR A 193 2.91 26.35 -28.21
N ALA A 194 4.20 26.18 -28.47
CA ALA A 194 4.96 27.14 -29.29
C ALA A 194 4.46 27.21 -30.75
N VAL A 195 3.86 26.15 -31.28
CA VAL A 195 3.31 26.09 -32.64
C VAL A 195 1.81 26.42 -32.68
N PHE A 196 1.08 26.08 -31.61
CA PHE A 196 -0.36 26.30 -31.42
C PHE A 196 -0.60 26.96 -30.04
N PRO A 197 -0.36 28.28 -29.90
CA PRO A 197 -0.49 28.97 -28.62
C PRO A 197 -1.86 28.84 -27.95
N GLU A 198 -2.91 28.72 -28.75
CA GLU A 198 -4.30 28.50 -28.31
C GLU A 198 -4.49 27.20 -27.51
N ALA A 199 -3.59 26.22 -27.65
CA ALA A 199 -3.65 24.95 -26.93
C ALA A 199 -3.12 25.03 -25.48
N ALA A 200 -2.57 26.16 -25.04
CA ALA A 200 -1.99 26.30 -23.69
C ALA A 200 -3.01 25.99 -22.57
N GLY A 201 -4.21 26.59 -22.64
CA GLY A 201 -5.27 26.37 -21.65
C GLY A 201 -5.84 24.94 -21.69
N LEU A 202 -5.80 24.31 -22.86
CA LEU A 202 -6.18 22.92 -23.06
C LEU A 202 -5.22 21.99 -22.32
N PHE A 203 -3.91 22.17 -22.51
CA PHE A 203 -2.89 21.33 -21.89
C PHE A 203 -2.80 21.52 -20.38
N ALA A 204 -3.00 22.73 -19.86
CA ALA A 204 -3.06 22.98 -18.42
C ALA A 204 -4.15 22.16 -17.71
N ARG A 205 -5.25 21.83 -18.40
CA ARG A 205 -6.33 20.98 -17.86
C ARG A 205 -6.01 19.49 -17.89
N LEU A 206 -5.03 19.06 -18.70
CA LEU A 206 -4.64 17.65 -18.82
C LEU A 206 -3.64 17.19 -17.74
N HIS A 207 -3.11 18.10 -16.92
CA HIS A 207 -2.20 17.75 -15.82
C HIS A 207 -2.43 18.62 -14.56
N PRO A 208 -2.18 18.09 -13.35
CA PRO A 208 -2.54 18.76 -12.08
C PRO A 208 -1.59 19.88 -11.64
N SER A 209 -0.89 20.54 -12.56
CA SER A 209 0.12 21.54 -12.20
C SER A 209 0.20 22.64 -13.22
N LEU A 210 -0.76 23.58 -13.18
CA LEU A 210 -0.59 25.00 -13.52
C LEU A 210 -1.93 25.72 -13.31
N SER A 211 -2.13 26.30 -12.12
CA SER A 211 -2.86 27.57 -12.09
C SER A 211 -1.99 28.59 -12.83
N PRO A 212 -2.51 29.36 -13.79
CA PRO A 212 -1.72 30.41 -14.43
C PRO A 212 -1.36 31.47 -13.38
N PRO A 213 -0.10 31.95 -13.30
CA PRO A 213 0.22 33.09 -12.47
C PRO A 213 -0.46 34.36 -13.04
N PRO A 214 -0.82 35.34 -12.19
CA PRO A 214 -1.31 36.63 -12.67
C PRO A 214 -0.23 37.32 -13.51
N ILE A 215 -0.68 37.94 -14.60
CA ILE A 215 0.12 38.74 -15.53
C ILE A 215 0.63 39.99 -14.80
N GLU A 216 1.94 40.15 -14.67
CA GLU A 216 2.58 41.44 -14.44
C GLU A 216 3.85 41.61 -15.32
N PRO A 217 4.22 42.85 -15.68
CA PRO A 217 4.88 43.15 -16.95
C PRO A 217 6.41 43.02 -16.92
N ALA A 218 6.96 42.78 -18.11
CA ALA A 218 8.36 42.56 -18.45
C ALA A 218 9.30 43.73 -18.11
N LEU A 219 10.59 43.41 -17.86
CA LEU A 219 11.81 44.20 -18.16
C LEU A 219 13.09 43.39 -17.80
N PRO A 220 14.30 43.70 -18.31
CA PRO A 220 14.89 43.08 -19.50
C PRO A 220 16.16 42.23 -19.29
N LEU A 221 16.59 41.59 -20.40
CA LEU A 221 17.72 40.67 -20.59
C LEU A 221 19.08 41.11 -20.00
N ILE A 222 19.80 40.15 -19.42
CA ILE A 222 21.28 40.08 -19.41
C ILE A 222 21.70 38.66 -19.79
N GLY A 223 22.64 38.56 -20.74
CA GLY A 223 22.95 37.36 -21.54
C GLY A 223 23.73 36.21 -20.86
N PRO A 224 24.06 35.14 -21.61
CA PRO A 224 24.56 33.89 -21.06
C PRO A 224 26.10 33.79 -21.07
N PRO A 225 26.72 33.03 -20.16
CA PRO A 225 28.05 32.49 -20.38
C PRO A 225 28.02 31.00 -20.78
N VAL A 226 28.44 30.77 -22.01
CA VAL A 226 29.44 29.78 -22.47
C VAL A 226 29.44 28.38 -21.83
N LEU A 227 29.01 27.40 -22.63
CA LEU A 227 29.31 25.98 -22.51
C LEU A 227 30.77 25.69 -22.91
N SER A 228 31.51 24.96 -22.07
CA SER A 228 32.73 24.26 -22.46
C SER A 228 32.51 22.76 -22.43
N ALA A 229 32.70 22.13 -23.58
CA ALA A 229 32.68 20.69 -23.80
C ALA A 229 34.03 20.06 -23.47
N THR A 230 34.03 18.87 -22.85
CA THR A 230 35.09 17.88 -22.97
C THR A 230 34.48 16.48 -22.98
N GLY A 231 34.94 15.67 -23.94
CA GLY A 231 34.36 14.37 -24.28
C GLY A 231 35.10 13.16 -23.71
N ILE A 232 34.36 12.05 -23.72
CA ILE A 232 34.71 10.65 -24.00
C ILE A 232 35.85 10.01 -23.18
N GLN A 233 35.52 8.97 -22.41
CA GLN A 233 36.12 7.65 -22.61
C GLN A 233 35.25 6.50 -22.06
N SER A 234 35.05 5.52 -22.94
CA SER A 234 34.38 4.23 -22.74
C SER A 234 35.43 3.20 -22.37
N THR A 235 35.24 2.47 -21.27
CA THR A 235 35.98 1.24 -20.96
C THR A 235 35.00 0.10 -20.71
N GLY A 236 35.05 -0.89 -21.59
CA GLY A 236 34.29 -2.13 -21.47
C GLY A 236 34.81 -2.97 -20.30
N VAL A 237 33.90 -3.47 -19.50
CA VAL A 237 34.15 -4.52 -18.51
C VAL A 237 33.43 -5.78 -18.98
N VAL A 238 34.22 -6.81 -19.27
CA VAL A 238 33.77 -8.16 -19.60
C VAL A 238 33.21 -8.81 -18.33
N GLU A 239 31.92 -9.15 -18.35
CA GLU A 239 31.21 -9.81 -17.25
C GLU A 239 31.56 -11.31 -17.16
N THR A 240 32.29 -11.69 -16.11
CA THR A 240 32.51 -13.08 -15.68
C THR A 240 31.42 -13.60 -14.71
N SER A 241 30.28 -12.89 -14.61
CA SER A 241 29.15 -13.21 -13.71
C SER A 241 28.15 -14.24 -14.27
N SER A 242 28.25 -14.62 -15.55
CA SER A 242 27.19 -15.32 -16.29
C SER A 242 27.02 -16.81 -15.93
N LEU A 243 28.11 -17.57 -15.74
CA LEU A 243 28.06 -19.04 -15.59
C LEU A 243 27.38 -19.52 -14.29
N SER A 244 27.63 -18.84 -13.16
CA SER A 244 27.02 -19.23 -11.87
C SER A 244 25.51 -18.96 -11.82
N THR A 245 25.07 -17.94 -12.55
CA THR A 245 23.67 -17.53 -12.71
C THR A 245 22.94 -18.53 -13.60
N ILE A 246 23.54 -18.92 -14.73
CA ILE A 246 23.00 -19.93 -15.66
C ILE A 246 22.80 -21.29 -14.98
N VAL A 247 23.74 -21.73 -14.12
CA VAL A 247 23.60 -23.02 -13.39
C VAL A 247 22.49 -22.97 -12.34
N LYS A 248 22.33 -21.83 -11.63
CA LYS A 248 21.23 -21.64 -10.67
C LYS A 248 19.88 -21.60 -11.37
N GLU A 249 19.77 -20.89 -12.49
CA GLU A 249 18.56 -20.79 -13.30
C GLU A 249 18.15 -22.17 -13.86
N ARG A 250 19.10 -22.92 -14.42
CA ARG A 250 18.84 -24.27 -14.98
C ARG A 250 18.37 -25.26 -13.92
N ARG A 251 18.92 -25.18 -12.70
CA ARG A 251 18.42 -25.97 -11.55
C ARG A 251 17.01 -25.53 -11.17
N GLN A 252 16.71 -24.24 -11.07
CA GLN A 252 15.38 -23.77 -10.68
C GLN A 252 14.29 -24.17 -11.69
N LEU A 253 14.58 -24.08 -12.98
CA LEU A 253 13.70 -24.55 -14.07
C LEU A 253 13.33 -26.02 -13.89
N SER A 254 14.31 -26.91 -13.70
CA SER A 254 14.05 -28.35 -13.53
C SER A 254 13.31 -28.72 -12.24
N HIS A 255 13.31 -27.85 -11.21
CA HIS A 255 12.47 -28.06 -10.01
C HIS A 255 11.01 -27.70 -10.28
N SER A 256 10.78 -26.58 -10.96
CA SER A 256 9.42 -26.14 -11.30
C SER A 256 8.73 -27.12 -12.26
N GLU A 257 9.44 -27.62 -13.27
CA GLU A 257 8.92 -28.62 -14.22
C GLU A 257 8.49 -29.91 -13.54
N ALA A 258 9.31 -30.42 -12.59
CA ALA A 258 9.00 -31.65 -11.87
C ALA A 258 7.73 -31.52 -11.03
N ILE A 259 7.56 -30.38 -10.34
CA ILE A 259 6.38 -30.10 -9.51
C ILE A 259 5.13 -29.95 -10.37
N LEU A 260 5.21 -29.24 -11.50
CA LEU A 260 4.09 -29.07 -12.42
C LEU A 260 3.68 -30.41 -13.04
N ALA A 261 4.65 -31.21 -13.51
CA ALA A 261 4.40 -32.53 -14.08
C ALA A 261 3.76 -33.48 -13.06
N ALA A 262 4.30 -33.54 -11.83
CA ALA A 262 3.74 -34.33 -10.76
C ALA A 262 2.31 -33.89 -10.42
N THR A 263 2.08 -32.59 -10.30
CA THR A 263 0.79 -32.04 -9.94
C THR A 263 -0.27 -32.34 -11.01
N HIS A 264 0.06 -32.13 -12.28
CA HIS A 264 -0.85 -32.39 -13.40
C HIS A 264 -1.21 -33.87 -13.51
N ALA A 265 -0.20 -34.76 -13.48
CA ALA A 265 -0.42 -36.20 -13.60
C ALA A 265 -1.27 -36.75 -12.45
N LEU A 266 -0.95 -36.39 -11.21
CA LEU A 266 -1.71 -36.85 -10.04
C LEU A 266 -3.13 -36.30 -10.03
N SER A 267 -3.31 -35.01 -10.40
CA SER A 267 -4.64 -34.42 -10.51
C SER A 267 -5.51 -35.10 -11.56
N LEU A 268 -4.90 -35.57 -12.65
CA LEU A 268 -5.60 -36.33 -13.69
C LEU A 268 -5.99 -37.73 -13.20
N CYS A 269 -5.05 -38.47 -12.58
CA CYS A 269 -5.30 -39.81 -12.08
C CYS A 269 -6.39 -39.84 -11.00
N VAL A 270 -6.36 -38.91 -10.05
CA VAL A 270 -7.39 -38.82 -8.99
C VAL A 270 -8.78 -38.55 -9.59
N ARG A 271 -8.86 -37.69 -10.62
CA ARG A 271 -10.11 -37.42 -11.35
C ARG A 271 -10.61 -38.60 -12.16
N GLN A 272 -9.73 -39.35 -12.81
CA GLN A 272 -10.09 -40.59 -13.52
C GLN A 272 -10.66 -41.65 -12.58
N LEU A 273 -10.27 -41.64 -11.31
CA LEU A 273 -10.83 -42.49 -10.26
C LEU A 273 -12.18 -41.96 -9.70
N GLY A 274 -12.71 -40.86 -10.24
CA GLY A 274 -13.98 -40.27 -9.83
C GLY A 274 -13.91 -39.43 -8.55
N HIS A 275 -12.73 -38.90 -8.21
CA HIS A 275 -12.50 -38.06 -7.04
C HIS A 275 -12.00 -36.68 -7.45
N GLU A 276 -12.22 -35.68 -6.59
CA GLU A 276 -11.67 -34.34 -6.82
C GLU A 276 -10.49 -34.11 -5.88
N CYS A 277 -9.47 -33.42 -6.36
CA CYS A 277 -8.34 -33.01 -5.54
C CYS A 277 -7.95 -31.58 -5.87
N PHE A 278 -7.45 -30.91 -4.85
CA PHE A 278 -7.00 -29.52 -4.91
C PHE A 278 -5.58 -29.47 -4.39
N LEU A 279 -4.66 -28.92 -5.19
CA LEU A 279 -3.32 -28.62 -4.74
C LEU A 279 -3.41 -27.60 -3.61
N ALA A 280 -2.79 -27.93 -2.49
CA ALA A 280 -2.83 -27.16 -1.26
C ALA A 280 -1.47 -27.27 -0.53
N GLY A 281 -1.51 -27.07 0.79
CA GLY A 281 -0.38 -27.29 1.67
C GLY A 281 0.51 -26.08 1.88
N THR A 282 1.57 -26.31 2.65
CA THR A 282 2.45 -25.26 3.18
C THR A 282 3.65 -24.99 2.27
N ALA A 283 3.84 -25.86 1.28
CA ALA A 283 4.83 -25.67 0.24
C ALA A 283 4.37 -24.54 -0.70
N HIS A 284 5.33 -23.91 -1.38
CA HIS A 284 5.04 -22.76 -2.23
C HIS A 284 4.53 -23.10 -3.64
N ALA A 285 4.34 -24.39 -3.92
CA ALA A 285 3.84 -24.88 -5.21
C ALA A 285 2.46 -24.31 -5.61
N PRO A 286 1.42 -24.33 -4.77
CA PRO A 286 0.12 -23.74 -5.12
C PRO A 286 0.22 -22.24 -5.41
N TRP A 287 0.99 -21.49 -4.62
CA TRP A 287 1.22 -20.06 -4.86
C TRP A 287 1.97 -19.80 -6.16
N TYR A 288 2.95 -20.62 -6.49
CA TYR A 288 3.67 -20.55 -7.76
C TYR A 288 2.73 -20.75 -8.96
N ILE A 289 1.85 -21.75 -8.90
CA ILE A 289 0.84 -22.01 -9.95
C ILE A 289 -0.18 -20.86 -10.05
N LEU A 290 -0.50 -20.22 -8.92
CA LEU A 290 -1.34 -19.01 -8.89
C LEU A 290 -0.62 -17.75 -9.41
N GLY A 291 0.67 -17.81 -9.74
CA GLY A 291 1.43 -16.70 -10.33
C GLY A 291 2.43 -16.02 -9.38
N SER A 292 2.70 -16.57 -8.21
CA SER A 292 3.76 -16.05 -7.32
C SER A 292 5.15 -16.17 -7.98
N PRO A 293 6.01 -15.13 -7.87
CA PRO A 293 7.35 -15.17 -8.45
C PRO A 293 8.33 -16.08 -7.69
N VAL A 294 7.93 -16.61 -6.52
CA VAL A 294 8.82 -17.42 -5.68
C VAL A 294 8.80 -18.88 -6.13
N ILE A 295 9.93 -19.34 -6.63
CA ILE A 295 10.10 -20.71 -7.13
C ILE A 295 10.12 -21.70 -5.95
N PRO A 296 9.32 -22.78 -5.99
CA PRO A 296 9.35 -23.81 -4.96
C PRO A 296 10.71 -24.54 -4.96
N THR A 297 11.39 -24.54 -3.82
CA THR A 297 12.69 -25.24 -3.67
C THR A 297 12.53 -26.66 -3.12
N ASN A 298 11.36 -27.00 -2.58
CA ASN A 298 11.07 -28.33 -2.03
C ASN A 298 10.29 -29.15 -3.05
N HIS A 299 10.75 -30.38 -3.33
CA HIS A 299 10.06 -31.38 -4.14
C HIS A 299 8.93 -32.03 -3.33
N ARG A 300 7.95 -31.24 -2.89
CA ARG A 300 6.79 -31.70 -2.12
C ARG A 300 5.51 -31.13 -2.71
N VAL A 301 4.53 -31.99 -2.90
CA VAL A 301 3.20 -31.67 -3.42
C VAL A 301 2.16 -32.20 -2.44
N ASP A 302 1.26 -31.33 -1.99
CA ASP A 302 0.26 -31.66 -0.99
C ASP A 302 -1.14 -31.47 -1.60
N PHE A 303 -2.00 -32.48 -1.50
CA PHE A 303 -3.35 -32.47 -2.07
C PHE A 303 -4.42 -32.57 -1.00
N LEU A 304 -5.43 -31.71 -1.06
CA LEU A 304 -6.71 -31.91 -0.37
C LEU A 304 -7.67 -32.65 -1.30
N VAL A 305 -8.21 -33.78 -0.86
CA VAL A 305 -9.01 -34.69 -1.69
C VAL A 305 -10.45 -34.77 -1.18
N LEU A 306 -11.40 -34.57 -2.09
CA LEU A 306 -12.80 -34.87 -1.89
C LEU A 306 -13.10 -36.29 -2.41
N LEU A 307 -13.12 -37.24 -1.48
CA LEU A 307 -13.42 -38.63 -1.76
C LEU A 307 -14.93 -38.82 -1.95
N ARG A 308 -15.31 -39.46 -3.05
CA ARG A 308 -16.70 -39.83 -3.37
C ARG A 308 -16.93 -41.32 -3.11
N ASN A 309 -18.20 -41.72 -3.03
CA ASN A 309 -18.62 -43.14 -2.95
C ASN A 309 -18.10 -43.90 -1.71
N GLY A 310 -17.95 -43.21 -0.57
CA GLY A 310 -17.54 -43.83 0.70
C GLY A 310 -16.11 -44.38 0.74
N LYS A 311 -15.26 -44.04 -0.24
CA LYS A 311 -13.87 -44.51 -0.29
C LYS A 311 -12.99 -43.77 0.73
N SER A 312 -11.99 -44.48 1.26
CA SER A 312 -11.01 -43.92 2.19
C SER A 312 -9.76 -43.40 1.47
N LEU A 313 -8.99 -42.56 2.16
CA LEU A 313 -7.72 -42.04 1.66
C LEU A 313 -6.71 -43.17 1.39
N ASP A 314 -6.64 -44.15 2.30
CA ASP A 314 -5.84 -45.37 2.16
C ASP A 314 -6.16 -46.13 0.87
N TRP A 315 -7.44 -46.21 0.52
CA TRP A 315 -7.86 -46.87 -0.71
C TRP A 315 -7.31 -46.14 -1.95
N LEU A 316 -7.40 -44.81 -1.98
CA LEU A 316 -6.87 -44.00 -3.08
C LEU A 316 -5.36 -44.17 -3.22
N GLN A 317 -4.62 -44.06 -2.12
CA GLN A 317 -3.17 -44.20 -2.09
C GLN A 317 -2.73 -45.59 -2.59
N ARG A 318 -3.36 -46.67 -2.09
CA ARG A 318 -3.07 -48.04 -2.54
C ARG A 318 -3.39 -48.24 -4.02
N THR A 319 -4.46 -47.62 -4.52
CA THR A 319 -4.86 -47.73 -5.93
C THR A 319 -3.85 -47.04 -6.85
N LEU A 320 -3.42 -45.82 -6.51
CA LEU A 320 -2.39 -45.10 -7.25
C LEU A 320 -1.03 -45.84 -7.23
N CYS A 321 -0.68 -46.48 -6.12
CA CYS A 321 0.50 -47.34 -6.05
C CYS A 321 0.36 -48.60 -6.93
N LYS A 322 -0.80 -49.27 -6.91
CA LYS A 322 -1.07 -50.46 -7.75
C LYS A 322 -1.04 -50.14 -9.25
N GLN A 323 -1.47 -48.93 -9.62
CA GLN A 323 -1.41 -48.44 -11.01
C GLN A 323 -0.01 -47.97 -11.43
N GLY A 324 0.99 -48.04 -10.54
CA GLY A 324 2.36 -47.60 -10.81
C GLY A 324 2.53 -46.08 -10.89
N VAL A 325 1.51 -45.31 -10.50
CA VAL A 325 1.56 -43.83 -10.51
C VAL A 325 2.40 -43.33 -9.35
N LEU A 326 2.28 -43.97 -8.18
CA LEU A 326 3.04 -43.64 -6.97
C LEU A 326 3.91 -44.80 -6.51
N ASN A 327 5.04 -44.48 -5.91
CA ASN A 327 5.89 -45.43 -5.20
C ASN A 327 5.87 -45.13 -3.70
N ALA A 328 5.52 -46.12 -2.89
CA ALA A 328 5.65 -46.03 -1.43
C ALA A 328 7.05 -46.47 -1.02
N LYS A 329 7.85 -45.56 -0.44
CA LYS A 329 9.17 -45.88 0.15
C LYS A 329 9.22 -45.36 1.58
N LYS A 330 9.41 -46.26 2.56
CA LYS A 330 9.49 -45.93 3.99
C LYS A 330 8.31 -45.04 4.45
N ASP A 331 7.09 -45.46 4.10
CA ASP A 331 5.83 -44.73 4.38
C ASP A 331 5.71 -43.32 3.78
N VAL A 332 6.58 -42.96 2.83
CA VAL A 332 6.48 -41.72 2.06
C VAL A 332 6.06 -42.06 0.64
N LEU A 333 4.96 -41.45 0.19
CA LEU A 333 4.52 -41.54 -1.20
C LEU A 333 5.38 -40.66 -2.09
N GLN A 334 5.81 -41.20 -3.21
CA GLN A 334 6.72 -40.55 -4.15
C GLN A 334 6.20 -40.67 -5.57
N TYR A 335 6.29 -39.58 -6.32
CA TYR A 335 6.07 -39.53 -7.76
C TYR A 335 7.40 -39.28 -8.45
N SER A 336 7.72 -40.06 -9.48
CA SER A 336 8.92 -39.87 -10.30
C SER A 336 8.53 -39.16 -11.60
N ALA A 337 8.86 -37.87 -11.73
CA ALA A 337 8.65 -37.12 -12.95
C ALA A 337 9.83 -37.33 -13.90
N LEU A 338 9.56 -37.75 -15.14
CA LEU A 338 10.54 -37.71 -16.22
C LEU A 338 10.51 -36.31 -16.84
N LEU A 339 11.62 -35.59 -16.77
CA LEU A 339 11.75 -34.25 -17.31
C LEU A 339 12.10 -34.27 -18.80
N ASN A 340 11.86 -33.16 -19.49
CA ASN A 340 12.16 -33.01 -20.93
C ASN A 340 13.64 -33.20 -21.27
N ASN A 341 14.53 -33.03 -20.28
CA ASN A 341 15.97 -33.26 -20.42
C ASN A 341 16.38 -34.74 -20.18
N GLY A 342 15.43 -35.64 -19.97
CA GLY A 342 15.67 -37.07 -19.68
C GLY A 342 16.01 -37.37 -18.22
N GLU A 343 16.12 -36.37 -17.35
CA GLU A 343 16.37 -36.59 -15.91
C GLU A 343 15.08 -37.02 -15.18
N SER A 344 15.21 -37.98 -14.26
CA SER A 344 14.12 -38.37 -13.37
C SER A 344 14.24 -37.63 -12.04
N LYS A 345 13.18 -36.89 -11.65
CA LYS A 345 13.11 -36.22 -10.35
C LYS A 345 11.98 -36.77 -9.50
N VAL A 346 12.28 -36.97 -8.22
CA VAL A 346 11.35 -37.54 -7.24
C VAL A 346 10.68 -36.43 -6.43
N CYS A 347 9.34 -36.38 -6.48
CA CYS A 347 8.52 -35.52 -5.64
C CYS A 347 7.87 -36.31 -4.52
N LYS A 348 7.94 -35.81 -3.28
CA LYS A 348 7.15 -36.32 -2.16
C LYS A 348 5.71 -35.86 -2.32
N VAL A 349 4.78 -36.78 -2.13
CA VAL A 349 3.35 -36.51 -2.30
C VAL A 349 2.65 -36.77 -0.98
N THR A 350 1.77 -35.87 -0.58
CA THR A 350 0.84 -36.13 0.51
C THR A 350 -0.59 -35.91 0.04
N PHE A 351 -1.50 -36.71 0.57
CA PHE A 351 -2.93 -36.51 0.40
C PHE A 351 -3.54 -36.34 1.78
N GLU A 352 -4.46 -35.41 1.90
CA GLU A 352 -5.26 -35.16 3.08
C GLU A 352 -6.73 -35.07 2.65
N LYS A 353 -7.65 -35.43 3.54
CA LYS A 353 -9.08 -35.30 3.23
C LYS A 353 -9.44 -33.82 3.26
N LEU A 354 -10.20 -33.36 2.27
CA LEU A 354 -10.78 -32.02 2.29
C LEU A 354 -11.64 -31.87 3.56
N PRO A 355 -11.42 -30.83 4.39
CA PRO A 355 -12.18 -30.64 5.61
C PRO A 355 -13.67 -30.48 5.29
N SER A 356 -14.53 -30.88 6.24
CA SER A 356 -15.99 -30.75 6.10
C SER A 356 -16.45 -29.30 5.97
N SER A 357 -15.69 -28.36 6.53
CA SER A 357 -15.88 -26.92 6.33
C SER A 357 -14.53 -26.21 6.20
N MET A 358 -14.41 -25.37 5.17
CA MET A 358 -13.30 -24.43 5.01
C MET A 358 -13.55 -23.10 5.72
N GLY A 359 -14.79 -22.84 6.15
CA GLY A 359 -15.24 -21.57 6.71
C GLY A 359 -15.51 -20.47 5.68
N LEU A 360 -15.43 -20.79 4.39
CA LEU A 360 -15.75 -19.87 3.30
C LEU A 360 -17.26 -19.72 3.11
N HIS A 361 -17.71 -18.60 2.55
CA HIS A 361 -19.09 -18.45 2.10
C HIS A 361 -19.47 -19.51 1.05
N PRO A 362 -20.75 -19.94 0.98
CA PRO A 362 -21.18 -20.94 0.00
C PRO A 362 -20.93 -20.56 -1.46
N GLU A 363 -20.77 -19.27 -1.73
CA GLU A 363 -20.59 -18.67 -3.06
C GLU A 363 -19.12 -18.72 -3.51
N GLU A 364 -18.20 -18.96 -2.57
CA GLU A 364 -16.78 -19.13 -2.86
C GLU A 364 -16.52 -20.50 -3.49
N SER A 365 -15.80 -20.52 -4.61
CA SER A 365 -15.39 -21.80 -5.21
C SER A 365 -14.40 -22.54 -4.31
N THR A 366 -14.50 -23.86 -4.24
CA THR A 366 -13.54 -24.70 -3.49
C THR A 366 -12.11 -24.57 -4.00
N GLY A 367 -11.95 -24.24 -5.29
CA GLY A 367 -10.65 -24.06 -5.91
C GLY A 367 -10.71 -23.33 -7.25
N THR A 368 -9.52 -22.98 -7.75
CA THR A 368 -9.30 -22.39 -9.06
C THR A 368 -8.64 -23.41 -9.97
N TYR A 369 -9.15 -23.55 -11.20
CA TYR A 369 -8.59 -24.46 -12.19
C TYR A 369 -7.61 -23.73 -13.11
N ILE A 370 -6.35 -24.16 -13.13
CA ILE A 370 -5.27 -23.57 -13.94
C ILE A 370 -4.54 -24.69 -14.66
N ASP A 371 -4.61 -24.72 -15.98
CA ASP A 371 -3.83 -25.64 -16.84
C ASP A 371 -3.91 -27.11 -16.43
N GLY A 372 -5.11 -27.62 -16.19
CA GLY A 372 -5.28 -29.02 -15.79
C GLY A 372 -5.15 -29.27 -14.30
N ILE A 373 -4.78 -28.26 -13.51
CA ILE A 373 -4.51 -28.36 -12.07
C ILE A 373 -5.57 -27.58 -11.31
N SER A 374 -6.29 -28.25 -10.41
CA SER A 374 -7.14 -27.58 -9.44
C SER A 374 -6.29 -27.15 -8.25
N VAL A 375 -6.23 -25.86 -7.96
CA VAL A 375 -5.60 -25.30 -6.75
C VAL A 375 -6.70 -24.94 -5.77
N ILE A 376 -6.51 -25.19 -4.47
CA ILE A 376 -7.50 -24.82 -3.44
C ILE A 376 -7.74 -23.29 -3.44
N ASN A 377 -8.92 -22.85 -3.02
CA ASN A 377 -9.29 -21.44 -2.97
C ASN A 377 -8.16 -20.59 -2.34
N PRO A 378 -7.67 -19.54 -3.02
CA PRO A 378 -6.55 -18.73 -2.54
C PRO A 378 -6.77 -18.09 -1.16
N ASN A 379 -8.01 -17.77 -0.80
CA ASN A 379 -8.36 -17.21 0.51
C ASN A 379 -8.13 -18.25 1.61
N TYR A 380 -8.59 -19.48 1.38
CA TYR A 380 -8.35 -20.60 2.30
C TYR A 380 -6.89 -21.08 2.29
N LEU A 381 -6.21 -20.97 1.14
CA LEU A 381 -4.78 -21.28 1.04
C LEU A 381 -3.93 -20.36 1.90
N LEU A 382 -4.30 -19.07 2.01
CA LEU A 382 -3.64 -18.14 2.93
C LEU A 382 -3.80 -18.60 4.36
N PHE A 383 -5.01 -18.97 4.77
CA PHE A 383 -5.26 -19.52 6.11
C PHE A 383 -4.35 -20.73 6.40
N ILE A 384 -4.28 -21.72 5.51
CA ILE A 384 -3.38 -22.90 5.68
C ILE A 384 -1.92 -22.46 5.86
N MET A 385 -1.45 -21.51 5.05
CA MET A 385 -0.09 -21.00 5.13
C MET A 385 0.18 -20.32 6.48
N LEU A 386 -0.73 -19.44 6.92
CA LEU A 386 -0.58 -18.70 8.16
C LEU A 386 -0.62 -19.63 9.37
N SER A 387 -1.55 -20.58 9.42
CA SER A 387 -1.64 -21.56 10.50
C SER A 387 -0.38 -22.43 10.58
N SER A 388 0.17 -22.86 9.44
CA SER A 388 1.39 -23.68 9.43
C SER A 388 2.64 -22.91 9.84
N VAL A 389 2.77 -21.63 9.48
CA VAL A 389 3.94 -20.87 9.88
C VAL A 389 3.82 -20.46 11.35
N SER A 390 2.60 -20.17 11.82
CA SER A 390 2.31 -19.90 13.25
C SER A 390 2.67 -21.08 14.14
N SER A 391 2.31 -22.31 13.74
CA SER A 391 2.65 -23.52 14.52
C SER A 391 4.14 -23.83 14.62
N ARG A 392 4.98 -23.22 13.77
CA ARG A 392 6.45 -23.31 13.84
C ARG A 392 7.10 -22.18 14.64
N GLY A 393 6.29 -21.23 15.13
CA GLY A 393 6.70 -20.09 15.94
C GLY A 393 6.85 -18.79 15.16
N LEU A 394 6.50 -17.69 15.82
CA LEU A 394 6.76 -16.30 15.38
C LEU A 394 7.84 -15.67 16.28
N PRO A 395 8.72 -14.79 15.76
CA PRO A 395 8.80 -14.30 14.38
C PRO A 395 9.30 -15.37 13.40
N MET A 396 8.81 -15.30 12.15
CA MET A 396 9.08 -16.32 11.15
C MET A 396 10.49 -16.24 10.56
N LYS A 397 11.04 -17.38 10.12
CA LYS A 397 12.35 -17.46 9.44
C LYS A 397 12.32 -16.71 8.09
N PRO A 398 13.46 -16.21 7.57
CA PRO A 398 13.51 -15.40 6.34
C PRO A 398 12.82 -16.02 5.13
N ASN A 399 12.93 -17.34 4.93
CA ASN A 399 12.26 -18.03 3.82
C ASN A 399 10.74 -18.08 4.01
N ALA A 400 10.24 -18.22 5.24
CA ALA A 400 8.81 -18.19 5.52
C ALA A 400 8.26 -16.77 5.31
N TYR A 401 9.01 -15.74 5.74
CA TYR A 401 8.66 -14.33 5.49
C TYR A 401 8.53 -14.03 4.00
N LYS A 402 9.56 -14.38 3.21
CA LYS A 402 9.54 -14.23 1.75
C LYS A 402 8.32 -14.91 1.13
N ASN A 403 7.94 -16.07 1.67
CA ASN A 403 6.83 -16.84 1.15
C ASN A 403 5.48 -16.17 1.45
N VAL A 404 5.25 -15.78 2.70
CA VAL A 404 4.02 -15.09 3.14
C VAL A 404 3.89 -13.75 2.43
N SER A 405 4.95 -12.95 2.37
CA SER A 405 4.96 -11.67 1.65
C SER A 405 4.58 -11.85 0.18
N ALA A 406 5.16 -12.82 -0.53
CA ALA A 406 4.83 -13.06 -1.93
C ALA A 406 3.39 -13.57 -2.14
N ALA A 407 2.81 -14.29 -1.17
CA ALA A 407 1.42 -14.70 -1.21
C ALA A 407 0.47 -13.51 -1.00
N LEU A 408 0.77 -12.63 -0.03
CA LEU A 408 0.02 -11.41 0.24
C LEU A 408 0.05 -10.46 -0.97
N GLU A 409 1.23 -10.24 -1.55
CA GLU A 409 1.37 -9.47 -2.79
C GLU A 409 0.48 -10.04 -3.89
N LEU A 410 0.50 -11.36 -4.12
CA LEU A 410 -0.35 -11.97 -5.14
C LEU A 410 -1.85 -11.74 -4.90
N LEU A 411 -2.30 -11.81 -3.64
CA LEU A 411 -3.70 -11.57 -3.27
C LEU A 411 -4.09 -10.10 -3.45
N LEU A 412 -3.19 -9.16 -3.13
CA LEU A 412 -3.37 -7.74 -3.41
C LEU A 412 -3.48 -7.46 -4.91
N HIS A 413 -2.62 -8.07 -5.72
CA HIS A 413 -2.68 -7.95 -7.19
C HIS A 413 -4.00 -8.48 -7.76
N ARG A 414 -4.65 -9.43 -7.07
CA ARG A 414 -5.95 -10.00 -7.44
C ARG A 414 -7.14 -9.24 -6.83
N ASN A 415 -6.89 -8.15 -6.10
CA ASN A 415 -7.90 -7.38 -5.36
C ASN A 415 -8.77 -8.27 -4.44
N ALA A 416 -8.15 -9.29 -3.84
CA ALA A 416 -8.86 -10.26 -3.02
C ALA A 416 -9.23 -9.66 -1.66
N ASN A 417 -10.51 -9.74 -1.28
CA ASN A 417 -10.94 -9.49 0.09
C ASN A 417 -11.01 -10.82 0.84
N VAL A 418 -9.86 -11.28 1.33
CA VAL A 418 -9.72 -12.58 1.98
C VAL A 418 -10.63 -12.67 3.20
N ARG A 419 -10.69 -11.60 4.01
CA ARG A 419 -11.52 -11.60 5.22
C ARG A 419 -13.00 -11.79 4.90
N ALA A 420 -13.51 -11.09 3.88
CA ALA A 420 -14.91 -11.19 3.47
C ALA A 420 -15.27 -12.54 2.84
N ALA A 421 -14.30 -13.32 2.39
CA ALA A 421 -14.55 -14.66 1.85
C ALA A 421 -14.95 -15.67 2.93
N PHE A 422 -14.67 -15.41 4.21
CA PHE A 422 -15.01 -16.30 5.32
C PHE A 422 -16.38 -15.96 5.91
N GLY A 423 -17.34 -16.86 5.75
CA GLY A 423 -18.69 -16.74 6.31
C GLY A 423 -18.86 -17.43 7.66
N ASP A 424 -17.95 -18.34 8.03
CA ASP A 424 -17.97 -19.00 9.34
C ASP A 424 -17.31 -18.13 10.40
N VAL A 425 -18.08 -17.77 11.42
CA VAL A 425 -17.65 -16.84 12.48
C VAL A 425 -16.45 -17.38 13.27
N SER A 426 -16.40 -18.70 13.52
CA SER A 426 -15.32 -19.31 14.32
C SER A 426 -14.01 -19.34 13.54
N LYS A 427 -14.06 -19.73 12.26
CA LYS A 427 -12.91 -19.75 11.36
C LYS A 427 -12.40 -18.33 11.07
N LEU A 428 -13.31 -17.38 10.91
CA LEU A 428 -12.96 -15.97 10.73
C LEU A 428 -12.25 -15.42 11.97
N ALA A 429 -12.71 -15.75 13.18
CA ALA A 429 -12.04 -15.36 14.42
C ALA A 429 -10.63 -15.97 14.55
N GLU A 430 -10.47 -17.26 14.20
CA GLU A 430 -9.16 -17.91 14.15
C GLU A 430 -8.21 -17.21 13.17
N LEU A 431 -8.71 -16.87 11.98
CA LEU A 431 -7.96 -16.16 10.96
C LEU A 431 -7.59 -14.73 11.40
N ASP A 432 -8.53 -14.00 12.01
CA ASP A 432 -8.28 -12.67 12.58
C ASP A 432 -7.17 -12.73 13.64
N GLN A 433 -7.22 -13.71 14.56
CA GLN A 433 -6.18 -13.93 15.57
C GLN A 433 -4.81 -14.23 14.95
N LEU A 434 -4.77 -15.08 13.92
CA LEU A 434 -3.54 -15.35 13.17
C LEU A 434 -2.99 -14.06 12.55
N VAL A 435 -3.82 -13.28 11.87
CA VAL A 435 -3.42 -12.02 11.24
C VAL A 435 -2.88 -11.02 12.28
N CYS A 436 -3.53 -10.88 13.44
CA CYS A 436 -3.05 -10.06 14.54
C CYS A 436 -1.67 -10.52 15.05
N ALA A 437 -1.47 -11.83 15.25
CA ALA A 437 -0.17 -12.36 15.69
C ALA A 437 0.95 -12.10 14.68
N TYR A 438 0.64 -12.20 13.38
CA TYR A 438 1.58 -11.91 12.31
C TYR A 438 1.98 -10.44 12.27
N VAL A 439 1.02 -9.52 12.38
CA VAL A 439 1.28 -8.08 12.39
C VAL A 439 2.01 -7.66 13.67
N ALA A 440 1.73 -8.30 14.82
CA ALA A 440 2.48 -8.07 16.04
C ALA A 440 3.96 -8.47 15.91
N ALA A 441 4.24 -9.58 15.21
CA ALA A 441 5.60 -10.06 14.98
C ALA A 441 6.32 -9.37 13.79
N HIS A 442 5.57 -8.90 12.80
CA HIS A 442 6.06 -8.27 11.55
C HIS A 442 5.19 -7.05 11.19
N PRO A 443 5.37 -5.91 11.88
CA PRO A 443 4.51 -4.72 11.72
C PRO A 443 4.42 -4.17 10.30
N GLU A 444 5.44 -4.40 9.48
CA GLU A 444 5.51 -3.99 8.08
C GLU A 444 4.45 -4.68 7.19
N LEU A 445 3.93 -5.85 7.59
CA LEU A 445 2.88 -6.56 6.84
C LEU A 445 1.47 -5.99 7.09
N ARG A 446 1.33 -5.04 8.02
CA ARG A 446 0.03 -4.45 8.42
C ARG A 446 -0.73 -3.89 7.23
N GLY A 447 -0.06 -3.10 6.38
CA GLY A 447 -0.67 -2.52 5.19
C GLY A 447 -1.19 -3.57 4.21
N ASN A 448 -0.41 -4.64 3.99
CA ASN A 448 -0.80 -5.74 3.11
C ASN A 448 -2.03 -6.49 3.62
N PHE A 449 -2.07 -6.83 4.91
CA PHE A 449 -3.23 -7.50 5.50
C PHE A 449 -4.47 -6.59 5.54
N ALA A 450 -4.29 -5.31 5.86
CA ALA A 450 -5.37 -4.32 5.84
C ALA A 450 -6.03 -4.25 4.45
N ALA A 451 -5.22 -4.18 3.40
CA ALA A 451 -5.70 -4.07 2.02
C ALA A 451 -6.39 -5.34 1.47
N ILE A 452 -6.21 -6.52 2.09
CA ILE A 452 -6.97 -7.74 1.76
C ILE A 452 -8.16 -7.98 2.71
N GLY A 453 -8.63 -6.92 3.38
CA GLY A 453 -9.87 -6.92 4.15
C GLY A 453 -9.71 -7.04 5.67
N PHE A 454 -8.48 -7.12 6.20
CA PHE A 454 -8.26 -7.22 7.64
C PHE A 454 -8.13 -5.88 8.36
N SER A 455 -8.43 -4.75 7.72
CA SER A 455 -8.49 -3.45 8.41
C SER A 455 -9.33 -3.48 9.69
N PRO A 456 -10.52 -4.13 9.75
CA PRO A 456 -11.31 -4.19 10.98
C PRO A 456 -10.65 -5.02 12.10
N ALA A 457 -9.96 -6.11 11.75
CA ALA A 457 -9.27 -6.98 12.71
C ALA A 457 -7.95 -6.38 13.19
N LEU A 458 -7.28 -5.63 12.31
CA LEU A 458 -6.01 -4.97 12.58
C LEU A 458 -6.17 -3.57 13.16
N ALA A 459 -7.36 -2.96 13.04
CA ALA A 459 -7.70 -1.80 13.81
C ALA A 459 -7.32 -2.10 15.26
N PRO A 460 -6.50 -1.25 15.92
CA PRO A 460 -6.21 -1.44 17.33
C PRO A 460 -7.57 -1.61 18.00
N THR A 461 -7.81 -2.70 18.73
CA THR A 461 -9.13 -3.13 19.20
C THR A 461 -9.93 -1.92 19.70
N LEU A 462 -10.66 -1.31 18.77
CA LEU A 462 -11.47 -0.15 19.03
C LEU A 462 -12.75 -0.80 19.48
N LEU A 463 -12.82 -1.08 20.80
CA LEU A 463 -13.96 -0.61 21.57
C LEU A 463 -14.48 0.64 20.85
N ALA A 464 -15.73 0.57 20.37
CA ALA A 464 -16.44 1.54 19.53
C ALA A 464 -15.78 2.93 19.40
N PRO A 465 -15.79 3.58 18.21
CA PRO A 465 -15.16 4.88 17.99
C PRO A 465 -15.40 5.77 19.20
N LEU A 466 -14.32 6.15 19.88
CA LEU A 466 -14.39 6.84 21.16
C LEU A 466 -15.28 8.06 20.96
N PRO A 467 -16.38 8.21 21.72
CA PRO A 467 -17.18 9.42 21.63
C PRO A 467 -16.24 10.59 21.90
N GLN A 468 -16.23 11.55 20.98
CA GLN A 468 -15.47 12.77 21.14
C GLN A 468 -15.88 13.39 22.48
N VAL A 469 -14.93 13.58 23.39
CA VAL A 469 -15.24 14.08 24.72
C VAL A 469 -15.51 15.59 24.60
N ASP A 470 -16.76 16.02 24.83
CA ASP A 470 -17.20 17.42 24.92
C ASP A 470 -17.55 17.73 26.39
N ILE A 471 -16.52 17.76 27.24
CA ILE A 471 -16.65 17.95 28.69
C ILE A 471 -16.02 19.28 29.07
N ARG A 472 -16.75 20.10 29.82
CA ARG A 472 -16.21 21.34 30.39
C ARG A 472 -15.22 21.00 31.50
N THR A 473 -14.04 21.62 31.45
CA THR A 473 -13.02 21.51 32.51
C THR A 473 -13.57 22.01 33.85
N ALA A 474 -13.12 21.39 34.94
CA ALA A 474 -13.39 21.82 36.31
C ALA A 474 -12.44 22.96 36.76
N CYS A 475 -11.36 23.20 36.01
CA CYS A 475 -10.38 24.24 36.28
C CYS A 475 -10.76 25.58 35.62
N GLY A 476 -10.53 26.67 36.34
CA GLY A 476 -10.66 28.06 35.86
C GLY A 476 -9.42 28.56 35.12
N GLN A 477 -9.33 29.87 34.94
CA GLN A 477 -8.17 30.50 34.31
C GLN A 477 -6.93 30.33 35.20
N THR A 478 -5.83 29.87 34.59
CA THR A 478 -4.50 29.83 35.23
C THR A 478 -3.69 31.06 34.82
N PRO A 479 -2.72 31.51 35.64
CA PRO A 479 -1.93 32.71 35.35
C PRO A 479 -1.28 32.68 33.95
N PRO A 480 -1.10 33.86 33.31
CA PRO A 480 -0.37 33.95 32.05
C PRO A 480 1.12 33.62 32.27
N VAL A 481 1.75 32.99 31.29
CA VAL A 481 3.16 32.61 31.32
C VAL A 481 3.84 33.17 30.07
N GLN A 482 5.00 33.80 30.24
CA GLN A 482 5.77 34.31 29.10
C GLN A 482 6.49 33.16 28.39
N ILE A 483 6.22 33.02 27.09
CA ILE A 483 6.98 32.11 26.23
C ILE A 483 8.41 32.63 26.08
N PRO A 484 9.45 31.82 26.38
CA PRO A 484 10.84 32.22 26.17
C PRO A 484 11.10 32.60 24.70
N ALA A 485 11.82 33.69 24.48
CA ALA A 485 12.27 34.07 23.14
C ALA A 485 13.08 32.94 22.49
N ILE A 486 13.07 32.84 21.16
CA ILE A 486 13.72 31.74 20.42
C ILE A 486 15.23 31.60 20.72
N GLY A 487 15.88 32.72 21.05
CA GLY A 487 17.27 32.81 21.47
C GLY A 487 17.54 32.37 22.93
N ALA A 488 16.51 32.21 23.75
CA ALA A 488 16.61 31.72 25.12
C ALA A 488 16.49 30.19 25.20
N LYS A 489 16.86 29.61 26.35
CA LYS A 489 16.69 28.17 26.62
C LYS A 489 15.20 27.82 26.55
N GLY A 490 14.84 26.76 25.84
CA GLY A 490 13.44 26.34 25.64
C GLY A 490 12.66 27.11 24.56
N GLY A 491 13.13 28.26 24.06
CA GLY A 491 12.39 29.05 23.07
C GLY A 491 12.15 28.35 21.73
N VAL A 492 13.11 27.54 21.27
CA VAL A 492 12.96 26.73 20.05
C VAL A 492 11.84 25.67 20.16
N VAL A 493 11.53 25.23 21.38
CA VAL A 493 10.44 24.26 21.65
C VAL A 493 9.09 24.93 21.37
N PHE A 494 8.87 26.13 21.90
CA PHE A 494 7.62 26.84 21.67
C PHE A 494 7.48 27.32 20.22
N GLN A 495 8.57 27.72 19.55
CA GLN A 495 8.49 27.99 18.12
C GLN A 495 8.10 26.74 17.32
N ALA A 496 8.68 25.57 17.65
CA ALA A 496 8.30 24.31 17.03
C ALA A 496 6.80 24.01 17.24
N ALA A 497 6.27 24.29 18.43
CA ALA A 497 4.86 24.11 18.75
C ALA A 497 3.96 25.06 17.93
N VAL A 498 4.31 26.35 17.84
CA VAL A 498 3.59 27.35 17.03
C VAL A 498 3.53 26.92 15.57
N ASP A 499 4.68 26.57 14.98
CA ASP A 499 4.76 26.23 13.56
C ASP A 499 4.02 24.92 13.27
N ALA A 500 4.15 23.92 14.14
CA ALA A 500 3.46 22.64 13.98
C ALA A 500 1.95 22.80 14.08
N ILE A 501 1.45 23.51 15.11
CA ILE A 501 0.01 23.71 15.32
C ILE A 501 -0.61 24.51 14.18
N ARG A 502 0.08 25.54 13.67
CA ARG A 502 -0.37 26.28 12.49
C ARG A 502 -0.59 25.34 11.31
N LEU A 503 0.42 24.53 10.97
CA LEU A 503 0.35 23.60 9.85
C LEU A 503 -0.73 22.51 10.02
N LEU A 504 -0.92 22.00 11.25
CA LEU A 504 -1.93 20.99 11.57
C LEU A 504 -3.36 21.55 11.51
N ARG A 505 -3.55 22.81 11.94
CA ARG A 505 -4.84 23.49 11.87
C ARG A 505 -5.27 23.73 10.42
N ASP A 506 -4.32 24.08 9.55
CA ASP A 506 -4.56 24.31 8.11
C ASP A 506 -5.00 23.04 7.34
N SER A 507 -4.82 21.85 7.92
CA SER A 507 -5.20 20.55 7.32
C SER A 507 -6.26 19.78 8.08
N ALA A 508 -7.01 20.45 8.95
CA ALA A 508 -8.10 19.87 9.74
C ALA A 508 -7.67 18.70 10.66
N TYR A 509 -6.45 18.72 11.21
CA TYR A 509 -6.05 17.84 12.30
C TYR A 509 -6.28 18.56 13.65
N PRO A 510 -7.36 18.24 14.41
CA PRO A 510 -7.54 18.80 15.74
C PRO A 510 -6.40 18.33 16.64
N CYS A 511 -5.70 19.27 17.26
CA CYS A 511 -4.52 18.96 18.05
C CYS A 511 -4.42 19.83 19.31
N ALA A 512 -3.70 19.32 20.30
CA ALA A 512 -3.42 20.00 21.55
C ALA A 512 -2.03 19.62 22.06
N ILE A 513 -1.32 20.59 22.65
CA ILE A 513 -0.04 20.36 23.33
C ILE A 513 -0.32 19.64 24.65
N PHE A 514 0.48 18.61 24.93
CA PHE A 514 0.53 17.95 26.24
C PHE A 514 1.97 17.86 26.73
N GLY A 515 2.21 17.07 27.78
CA GLY A 515 3.56 16.82 28.27
C GLY A 515 4.23 18.04 28.89
N SER A 516 5.56 18.14 28.76
CA SER A 516 6.34 19.14 29.50
C SER A 516 6.10 20.58 29.04
N ALA A 517 5.84 20.79 27.75
CA ALA A 517 5.51 22.12 27.21
C ALA A 517 4.16 22.61 27.74
N ALA A 518 3.16 21.73 27.85
CA ALA A 518 1.89 22.07 28.49
C ALA A 518 2.06 22.40 29.97
N CYS A 519 2.83 21.61 30.73
CA CYS A 519 3.12 21.91 32.14
C CYS A 519 3.68 23.33 32.32
N TYR A 520 4.64 23.72 31.47
CA TYR A 520 5.21 25.07 31.52
C TYR A 520 4.16 26.15 31.26
N LEU A 521 3.35 26.01 30.22
CA LEU A 521 2.29 26.96 29.88
C LEU A 521 1.19 27.04 30.95
N TYR A 522 1.03 26.00 31.78
CA TYR A 522 0.15 26.03 32.96
C TYR A 522 0.79 26.64 34.22
N GLY A 523 2.09 26.95 34.21
CA GLY A 523 2.79 27.63 35.32
C GLY A 523 3.86 26.78 36.02
N ASN A 524 4.29 25.66 35.43
CA ASN A 524 5.49 24.95 35.89
C ASN A 524 6.75 25.73 35.47
N GLU A 525 7.71 25.86 36.38
CA GLU A 525 8.95 26.64 36.14
C GLU A 525 9.94 25.88 35.24
N ARG A 526 9.80 24.56 35.13
CA ARG A 526 10.70 23.72 34.35
C ARG A 526 10.48 23.92 32.86
N LEU A 527 11.54 24.33 32.16
CA LEU A 527 11.53 24.44 30.71
C LEU A 527 11.41 23.07 30.02
N PRO A 528 10.62 22.98 28.94
CA PRO A 528 10.53 21.76 28.14
C PRO A 528 11.78 21.56 27.27
N ASN A 529 12.05 20.30 26.90
CA ASN A 529 13.12 19.94 25.97
C ASN A 529 12.58 19.58 24.57
N ASP A 530 11.32 19.17 24.52
CA ASP A 530 10.58 18.67 23.37
C ASP A 530 9.13 19.18 23.42
N VAL A 531 8.46 19.11 22.27
CA VAL A 531 7.03 19.39 22.15
C VAL A 531 6.29 18.06 21.99
N ASP A 532 5.35 17.79 22.88
CA ASP A 532 4.41 16.69 22.74
C ASP A 532 3.07 17.22 22.23
N ILE A 533 2.61 16.73 21.06
CA ILE A 533 1.36 17.15 20.42
C ILE A 533 0.43 15.94 20.31
N LEU A 534 -0.71 16.02 20.99
CA LEU A 534 -1.82 15.08 20.86
C LEU A 534 -2.65 15.46 19.64
N VAL A 535 -2.82 14.53 18.70
CA VAL A 535 -3.65 14.70 17.51
C VAL A 535 -4.89 13.81 17.63
N SER A 536 -6.07 14.44 17.63
CA SER A 536 -7.37 13.77 17.71
C SER A 536 -7.86 13.42 16.29
N SER A 537 -7.22 12.43 15.69
CA SER A 537 -7.51 11.93 14.34
C SER A 537 -7.24 10.42 14.28
N GLU A 538 -7.89 9.74 13.33
CA GLU A 538 -7.65 8.33 13.02
C GLU A 538 -6.40 8.10 12.16
N ALA A 539 -5.74 9.17 11.70
CA ALA A 539 -4.51 9.07 10.92
C ALA A 539 -3.36 8.42 11.69
N GLU A 540 -2.45 7.76 10.98
CA GLU A 540 -1.23 7.25 11.62
C GLU A 540 -0.22 8.40 11.89
N ALA A 541 0.52 8.30 13.00
CA ALA A 541 1.48 9.34 13.40
C ALA A 541 2.52 9.63 12.30
N GLU A 542 2.96 8.62 11.54
CA GLU A 542 3.93 8.81 10.46
C GLU A 542 3.35 9.60 9.28
N VAL A 543 2.03 9.50 9.02
CA VAL A 543 1.34 10.32 8.01
C VAL A 543 1.34 11.79 8.43
N VAL A 544 1.04 12.07 9.70
CA VAL A 544 1.04 13.43 10.25
C VAL A 544 2.46 14.03 10.25
N LYS A 545 3.48 13.23 10.61
CA LYS A 545 4.88 13.65 10.54
C LYS A 545 5.32 13.95 9.10
N ALA A 546 4.96 13.08 8.15
CA ALA A 546 5.28 13.30 6.73
C ALA A 546 4.58 14.55 6.19
N TYR A 547 3.34 14.81 6.62
CA TYR A 547 2.62 16.03 6.29
C TYR A 547 3.37 17.29 6.75
N LEU A 548 3.83 17.33 8.00
CA LEU A 548 4.60 18.47 8.53
C LEU A 548 5.90 18.71 7.74
N VAL A 549 6.63 17.65 7.41
CA VAL A 549 7.87 17.74 6.62
C VAL A 549 7.61 18.17 5.19
N ASN A 550 6.55 17.68 4.56
CA ASN A 550 6.23 18.04 3.17
C ASN A 550 5.77 19.49 3.06
N ARG A 551 5.08 20.02 4.09
CA ARG A 551 4.59 21.41 4.11
C ARG A 551 5.67 22.42 4.45
N ASP A 552 6.57 22.07 5.35
CA ASP A 552 7.67 22.95 5.74
C ASP A 552 8.99 22.16 5.91
N PRO A 553 9.62 21.76 4.80
CA PRO A 553 10.88 21.00 4.83
C PRO A 553 12.07 21.86 5.28
N LEU A 554 11.90 23.18 5.35
CA LEU A 554 12.94 24.07 5.86
C LEU A 554 13.06 23.94 7.37
N HIS A 555 11.95 23.78 8.09
CA HIS A 555 11.97 23.67 9.54
C HIS A 555 11.77 22.23 10.05
N PHE A 556 10.96 21.41 9.39
CA PHE A 556 10.67 20.04 9.83
C PHE A 556 11.43 18.99 9.04
N TYR A 557 11.95 17.98 9.73
CA TYR A 557 12.69 16.87 9.11
C TYR A 557 12.71 15.62 10.00
N LEU A 558 12.92 14.46 9.39
CA LEU A 558 12.92 13.17 10.07
C LEU A 558 14.35 12.67 10.33
N LYS A 559 14.62 12.20 11.55
CA LYS A 559 15.81 11.43 11.91
C LYS A 559 15.43 9.98 12.22
N LYS A 560 16.32 9.03 11.95
CA LYS A 560 16.15 7.64 12.39
C LYS A 560 16.12 7.58 13.93
N ALA A 561 15.29 6.71 14.49
CA ALA A 561 15.29 6.45 15.93
C ALA A 561 16.65 5.90 16.40
N ARG A 562 17.05 6.26 17.63
CA ARG A 562 18.30 5.75 18.23
C ARG A 562 18.17 4.32 18.73
N THR A 563 16.93 3.87 18.98
CA THR A 563 16.64 2.52 19.46
C THR A 563 17.00 1.49 18.38
N PRO A 564 17.88 0.52 18.66
CA PRO A 564 18.20 -0.54 17.71
C PRO A 564 16.93 -1.27 17.24
N GLY A 565 16.76 -1.42 15.92
CA GLY A 565 15.61 -2.10 15.33
C GLY A 565 14.31 -1.28 15.24
N ALA A 566 14.27 -0.05 15.79
CA ALA A 566 13.09 0.80 15.65
C ALA A 566 12.90 1.26 14.19
N THR A 567 11.72 1.01 13.65
CA THR A 567 11.33 1.37 12.27
C THR A 567 10.74 2.78 12.17
N TYR A 568 10.31 3.36 13.29
CA TYR A 568 9.74 4.70 13.34
C TYR A 568 10.80 5.80 13.16
N ARG A 569 10.36 6.95 12.63
CA ARG A 569 11.20 8.14 12.50
C ARG A 569 10.84 9.18 13.56
N VAL A 570 11.86 9.86 14.06
CA VAL A 570 11.72 10.94 15.02
C VAL A 570 11.60 12.24 14.25
N LEU A 571 10.55 13.02 14.51
CA LEU A 571 10.35 14.33 13.92
C LEU A 571 11.15 15.37 14.70
N TRP A 572 11.90 16.17 13.95
CA TRP A 572 12.72 17.26 14.47
C TRP A 572 12.31 18.57 13.81
N TYR A 573 12.29 19.61 14.62
CA TYR A 573 12.19 20.99 14.20
C TYR A 573 13.59 21.62 14.26
N ARG A 574 13.93 22.44 13.28
CA ARG A 574 15.13 23.29 13.29
C ARG A 574 14.75 24.74 13.01
N HIS A 575 15.41 25.64 13.71
CA HIS A 575 15.38 27.07 13.43
C HIS A 575 16.81 27.56 13.18
N ARG A 576 17.00 28.27 12.07
CA ARG A 576 18.27 28.91 11.72
C ARG A 576 18.14 30.40 11.95
N GLN A 577 19.05 30.96 12.74
CA GLN A 577 19.12 32.38 13.00
C GLN A 577 20.52 32.89 12.66
N ASP A 578 20.59 33.91 11.80
CA ASP A 578 21.83 34.59 11.47
C ASP A 578 22.08 35.68 12.52
N ILE A 579 23.18 35.55 13.26
CA ILE A 579 23.61 36.50 14.30
C ILE A 579 24.97 37.04 13.87
N GLY A 580 24.95 38.20 13.22
CA GLY A 580 26.14 38.78 12.56
C GLY A 580 26.62 37.86 11.42
N GLU A 581 27.90 37.49 11.43
CA GLU A 581 28.50 36.57 10.45
C GLU A 581 28.30 35.08 10.78
N ARG A 582 27.60 34.74 11.87
CA ARG A 582 27.43 33.34 12.32
C ARG A 582 25.98 32.89 12.22
N THR A 583 25.74 31.78 11.53
CA THR A 583 24.46 31.08 11.54
C THR A 583 24.37 30.12 12.72
N VAL A 584 23.47 30.39 13.67
CA VAL A 584 23.16 29.50 14.79
C VAL A 584 21.95 28.64 14.44
N THR A 585 22.11 27.32 14.49
CA THR A 585 20.99 26.39 14.31
C THR A 585 20.55 25.81 15.64
N ARG A 586 19.28 26.03 16.01
CA ARG A 586 18.64 25.41 17.18
C ARG A 586 17.71 24.30 16.72
N GLN A 587 17.60 23.24 17.50
CA GLN A 587 16.78 22.08 17.15
C GLN A 587 15.96 21.63 18.35
N SER A 588 14.74 21.15 18.11
CA SER A 588 13.89 20.52 19.12
C SER A 588 13.22 19.29 18.53
N LYS A 589 12.93 18.30 19.39
CA LYS A 589 12.15 17.13 19.02
C LYS A 589 10.66 17.48 19.10
N VAL A 590 9.88 16.99 18.13
CA VAL A 590 8.43 17.14 18.10
C VAL A 590 7.82 15.75 18.08
N ASP A 591 7.13 15.39 19.15
CA ASP A 591 6.47 14.11 19.31
C ASP A 591 4.99 14.24 18.94
N ILE A 592 4.61 13.59 17.85
CA ILE A 592 3.21 13.46 17.45
C ILE A 592 2.66 12.19 18.06
N VAL A 593 1.63 12.34 18.89
CA VAL A 593 0.94 11.23 19.55
C VAL A 593 -0.53 11.25 19.12
N MET A 594 -1.01 10.12 18.60
CA MET A 594 -2.40 10.00 18.18
C MET A 594 -3.28 9.67 19.39
N ALA A 595 -4.49 10.22 19.43
CA ALA A 595 -5.49 9.83 20.44
C ALA A 595 -5.71 8.31 20.46
N GLY A 596 -5.95 7.76 21.65
CA GLY A 596 -5.95 6.32 21.92
C GLY A 596 -4.56 5.73 22.19
N THR A 597 -3.48 6.37 21.73
CA THR A 597 -2.11 5.96 22.08
C THR A 597 -1.81 6.35 23.53
N MET A 598 -1.19 5.44 24.30
CA MET A 598 -0.99 5.62 25.76
C MET A 598 -2.30 5.95 26.50
N MET A 599 -3.44 5.45 26.01
CA MET A 599 -4.76 5.69 26.58
C MET A 599 -5.20 7.17 26.62
N LEU A 600 -4.53 8.06 25.86
CA LEU A 600 -4.90 9.46 25.74
C LEU A 600 -6.26 9.63 25.05
N PRO A 601 -7.08 10.63 25.47
CA PRO A 601 -8.44 10.79 24.97
C PRO A 601 -8.53 11.45 23.60
N PHE A 602 -9.65 11.25 22.91
CA PHE A 602 -10.03 12.06 21.75
C PHE A 602 -10.64 13.37 22.22
N LEU A 603 -9.95 14.47 21.99
CA LEU A 603 -10.36 15.81 22.43
C LEU A 603 -11.09 16.55 21.30
N SER A 604 -12.24 17.13 21.63
CA SER A 604 -12.87 18.15 20.79
C SER A 604 -12.19 19.51 20.97
N SER A 605 -12.39 20.42 20.01
CA SER A 605 -11.97 21.81 20.14
C SER A 605 -12.62 22.55 21.31
N ARG A 606 -13.72 22.03 21.88
CA ARG A 606 -14.38 22.59 23.07
C ARG A 606 -13.71 22.14 24.37
N SER A 607 -13.06 20.98 24.32
CA SER A 607 -12.33 20.39 25.44
C SER A 607 -10.86 20.78 25.45
N THR A 608 -10.37 21.56 24.49
CA THR A 608 -9.00 22.08 24.51
C THR A 608 -8.95 23.46 25.17
N ILE A 609 -7.88 23.73 25.90
CA ILE A 609 -7.64 25.02 26.55
C ILE A 609 -6.67 25.83 25.71
N VAL A 610 -7.02 27.05 25.32
CA VAL A 610 -6.11 27.91 24.55
C VAL A 610 -5.34 28.82 25.50
N LYS A 611 -4.00 28.73 25.50
CA LYS A 611 -3.09 29.66 26.21
C LYS A 611 -2.03 30.14 25.23
N GLU A 612 -1.76 31.45 25.20
CA GLU A 612 -0.79 32.06 24.27
C GLU A 612 -0.99 31.62 22.80
N ALA A 613 -2.25 31.58 22.36
CA ALA A 613 -2.69 31.10 21.04
C ALA A 613 -2.40 29.61 20.71
N LEU A 614 -1.85 28.85 21.66
CA LEU A 614 -1.61 27.41 21.54
C LEU A 614 -2.76 26.63 22.19
N PRO A 615 -3.32 25.59 21.53
CA PRO A 615 -4.24 24.65 22.15
C PRO A 615 -3.47 23.68 23.05
N LEU A 616 -3.96 23.47 24.27
CA LEU A 616 -3.43 22.57 25.29
C LEU A 616 -4.49 21.55 25.68
N VAL A 617 -4.04 20.37 26.13
CA VAL A 617 -4.91 19.42 26.82
C VAL A 617 -5.35 20.02 28.17
N PRO A 618 -6.54 19.70 28.69
CA PRO A 618 -6.97 20.12 30.02
C PRO A 618 -6.01 19.69 31.14
N LEU A 619 -6.03 20.42 32.26
CA LEU A 619 -5.23 20.07 33.45
C LEU A 619 -5.58 18.68 33.98
N GLU A 620 -6.84 18.28 33.84
CA GLU A 620 -7.35 16.93 34.11
C GLU A 620 -6.58 15.86 33.36
N VAL A 621 -6.46 16.02 32.04
CA VAL A 621 -5.74 15.08 31.17
C VAL A 621 -4.25 15.11 31.48
N LEU A 622 -3.71 16.31 31.70
CA LEU A 622 -2.28 16.51 31.93
C LEU A 622 -1.80 15.88 33.26
N LEU A 623 -2.52 16.10 34.35
CA LEU A 623 -2.14 15.58 35.68
C LEU A 623 -2.19 14.05 35.69
N LEU A 624 -3.28 13.45 35.19
CA LEU A 624 -3.43 12.00 35.20
C LEU A 624 -2.42 11.31 34.26
N HIS A 625 -2.08 11.92 33.13
CA HIS A 625 -1.05 11.39 32.24
C HIS A 625 0.37 11.53 32.83
N LYS A 626 0.64 12.58 33.64
CA LYS A 626 1.90 12.68 34.39
C LYS A 626 2.02 11.61 35.47
N LEU A 627 0.91 11.32 36.16
CA LEU A 627 0.85 10.22 37.13
C LEU A 627 1.11 8.86 36.47
N GLN A 628 0.52 8.61 35.30
CA GLN A 628 0.85 7.42 34.50
C GLN A 628 2.35 7.38 34.16
N GLY A 629 2.92 8.47 33.64
CA GLY A 629 4.33 8.52 33.26
C GLY A 629 5.28 8.19 34.42
N TRP A 630 4.99 8.68 35.63
CA TRP A 630 5.70 8.30 36.84
C TRP A 630 5.60 6.80 37.12
N HIS A 631 4.39 6.23 37.08
CA HIS A 631 4.17 4.81 37.33
C HIS A 631 4.87 3.93 36.29
N ASP A 632 4.79 4.27 35.00
CA ASP A 632 5.43 3.52 33.91
C ASP A 632 6.96 3.55 34.03
N HIS A 633 7.54 4.68 34.43
CA HIS A 633 8.98 4.76 34.72
C HIS A 633 9.37 4.05 36.02
N MET A 634 8.45 3.93 36.98
CA MET A 634 8.63 3.17 38.22
C MET A 634 8.71 1.66 37.97
N THR A 635 7.87 1.15 37.09
CA THR A 635 7.81 -0.27 36.73
C THR A 635 8.74 -0.67 35.57
N ALA A 636 9.37 0.30 34.89
CA ALA A 636 10.24 0.05 33.76
C ALA A 636 11.46 -0.83 34.13
N PRO A 637 11.79 -1.87 33.35
CA PRO A 637 12.98 -2.68 33.60
C PRO A 637 14.30 -1.95 33.30
N GLU A 638 14.27 -0.88 32.48
CA GLU A 638 15.48 -0.20 32.06
C GLU A 638 15.92 0.91 33.05
N PRO A 639 17.15 0.85 33.59
CA PRO A 639 17.61 1.82 34.62
C PRO A 639 17.58 3.28 34.18
N HIS A 640 17.78 3.56 32.89
CA HIS A 640 17.76 4.93 32.36
C HIS A 640 16.33 5.52 32.30
N LYS A 641 15.30 4.68 32.22
CA LYS A 641 13.90 5.12 32.34
C LYS A 641 13.53 5.35 33.80
N GLN A 642 13.98 4.48 34.69
CA GLN A 642 13.77 4.66 36.14
C GLN A 642 14.36 5.98 36.66
N LYS A 643 15.52 6.42 36.14
CA LYS A 643 16.11 7.72 36.48
C LYS A 643 15.20 8.92 36.19
N LYS A 644 14.18 8.77 35.34
CA LYS A 644 13.23 9.87 35.03
C LYS A 644 12.15 10.05 36.10
N GLN A 645 11.95 9.06 36.98
CA GLN A 645 10.92 9.11 38.04
C GLN A 645 11.02 10.37 38.90
N THR A 646 12.23 10.81 39.26
CA THR A 646 12.42 12.02 40.08
C THR A 646 11.86 13.28 39.40
N VAL A 647 11.99 13.35 38.06
CA VAL A 647 11.44 14.46 37.27
C VAL A 647 9.91 14.34 37.20
N ASP A 648 9.38 13.13 37.04
CA ASP A 648 7.93 12.93 36.99
C ASP A 648 7.25 13.23 38.32
N VAL A 649 7.87 12.87 39.46
CA VAL A 649 7.36 13.23 40.79
C VAL A 649 7.27 14.74 40.95
N ALA A 650 8.31 15.47 40.54
CA ALA A 650 8.31 16.93 40.60
C ALA A 650 7.24 17.55 39.68
N ASP A 651 7.09 17.00 38.46
CA ASP A 651 6.04 17.45 37.53
C ASP A 651 4.64 17.14 38.06
N VAL A 652 4.40 15.97 38.67
CA VAL A 652 3.11 15.59 39.28
C VAL A 652 2.79 16.53 40.44
N ARG A 653 3.71 16.71 41.39
CA ARG A 653 3.54 17.63 42.52
C ARG A 653 3.20 19.04 42.06
N ARG A 654 3.99 19.58 41.12
CA ARG A 654 3.75 20.95 40.65
C ARG A 654 2.45 21.08 39.87
N THR A 655 2.10 20.08 39.06
CA THR A 655 0.82 20.09 38.33
C THR A 655 -0.35 20.00 39.29
N LEU A 656 -0.24 19.19 40.35
CA LEU A 656 -1.23 19.06 41.42
C LEU A 656 -1.47 20.39 42.14
N GLU A 657 -0.39 21.09 42.54
CA GLU A 657 -0.48 22.45 43.10
C GLU A 657 -1.19 23.44 42.18
N ILE A 658 -0.90 23.39 40.87
CA ILE A 658 -1.55 24.25 39.87
C ILE A 658 -3.04 23.92 39.76
N VAL A 659 -3.39 22.63 39.74
CA VAL A 659 -4.80 22.19 39.71
C VAL A 659 -5.55 22.76 40.90
N LEU A 660 -5.05 22.56 42.12
CA LEU A 660 -5.69 23.04 43.35
C LEU A 660 -5.92 24.55 43.33
N ARG A 661 -4.92 25.33 42.90
CA ARG A 661 -5.05 26.80 42.77
C ARG A 661 -6.04 27.25 41.71
N SER A 662 -6.35 26.38 40.74
CA SER A 662 -7.22 26.68 39.60
C SER A 662 -8.68 26.22 39.79
N LEU A 663 -9.01 25.57 40.91
CA LEU A 663 -10.38 25.10 41.16
C LEU A 663 -11.35 26.27 41.33
N THR A 664 -12.54 26.14 40.75
CA THR A 664 -13.58 27.20 40.71
C THR A 664 -14.85 26.87 41.50
N GLY A 665 -14.91 25.72 42.17
CA GLY A 665 -16.10 25.22 42.88
C GLY A 665 -15.77 24.13 43.92
N THR A 666 -16.76 23.33 44.34
CA THR A 666 -16.57 22.27 45.35
C THR A 666 -15.60 21.19 44.88
N GLU A 667 -14.45 21.11 45.54
CA GLU A 667 -13.22 20.38 45.18
C GLU A 667 -13.45 18.89 44.83
N ARG A 668 -14.48 18.26 45.43
CA ARG A 668 -14.77 16.82 45.30
C ARG A 668 -15.32 16.36 43.95
N SER A 669 -15.71 17.25 43.02
CA SER A 669 -16.15 16.82 41.69
C SER A 669 -15.02 16.76 40.66
N TRP A 670 -13.82 17.23 40.98
CA TRP A 670 -12.71 17.32 40.02
C TRP A 670 -12.30 15.94 39.52
N ALA A 671 -12.08 14.97 40.41
CA ALA A 671 -11.71 13.60 40.05
C ALA A 671 -12.73 12.97 39.11
N ARG A 672 -14.03 13.16 39.38
CA ARG A 672 -15.11 12.67 38.51
C ARG A 672 -15.04 13.26 37.10
N VAL A 673 -14.77 14.56 36.98
CA VAL A 673 -14.59 15.21 35.68
C VAL A 673 -13.31 14.72 35.00
N ALA A 674 -12.20 14.62 35.74
CA ALA A 674 -10.93 14.19 35.18
C ALA A 674 -10.97 12.76 34.64
N LEU A 675 -11.56 11.84 35.41
CA LEU A 675 -11.75 10.45 35.02
C LEU A 675 -12.68 10.32 33.81
N SER A 676 -13.67 11.20 33.66
CA SER A 676 -14.61 11.17 32.53
C SER A 676 -13.98 11.49 31.16
N PHE A 677 -12.76 12.04 31.13
CA PHE A 677 -11.99 12.13 29.88
C PHE A 677 -11.52 10.77 29.37
N PHE A 678 -11.38 9.78 30.25
CA PHE A 678 -10.73 8.51 29.93
C PHE A 678 -11.69 7.32 30.01
N ARG A 679 -11.28 6.20 29.42
CA ARG A 679 -12.02 4.93 29.50
C ARG A 679 -11.93 4.33 30.90
N GLU A 680 -12.91 3.49 31.22
CA GLU A 680 -13.01 2.79 32.51
C GLU A 680 -11.70 2.08 32.93
N GLU A 681 -11.00 1.42 32.01
CA GLU A 681 -9.69 0.80 32.29
C GLU A 681 -8.66 1.82 32.81
N PHE A 682 -8.59 2.99 32.18
CA PHE A 682 -7.69 4.04 32.63
C PHE A 682 -8.13 4.63 33.97
N GLN A 683 -9.44 4.68 34.22
CA GLN A 683 -9.99 5.21 35.46
C GLN A 683 -9.56 4.32 36.64
N HIS A 684 -9.78 3.01 36.54
CA HIS A 684 -9.35 2.03 37.55
C HIS A 684 -7.83 2.10 37.77
N LEU A 685 -7.04 2.09 36.69
CA LEU A 685 -5.59 2.22 36.80
C LEU A 685 -5.16 3.54 37.45
N THR A 686 -5.91 4.63 37.21
CA THR A 686 -5.63 5.93 37.81
C THR A 686 -5.88 5.90 39.32
N GLU A 687 -6.99 5.31 39.76
CA GLU A 687 -7.30 5.17 41.19
C GLU A 687 -6.20 4.39 41.92
N ASP A 688 -5.76 3.26 41.36
CA ASP A 688 -4.65 2.47 41.90
C ASP A 688 -3.34 3.27 41.93
N ARG A 689 -3.05 4.01 40.86
CA ARG A 689 -1.85 4.87 40.79
C ARG A 689 -1.89 5.99 41.82
N VAL A 690 -3.06 6.59 42.10
CA VAL A 690 -3.20 7.63 43.14
C VAL A 690 -2.91 7.03 44.52
N LYS A 691 -3.49 5.89 44.86
CA LYS A 691 -3.22 5.19 46.13
C LYS A 691 -1.74 4.86 46.28
N LEU A 692 -1.12 4.36 45.22
CA LEU A 692 0.30 4.05 45.19
C LEU A 692 1.18 5.29 45.32
N PHE A 693 0.85 6.39 44.61
CA PHE A 693 1.57 7.65 44.69
C PHE A 693 1.48 8.26 46.09
N CYS A 694 0.29 8.28 46.70
CA CYS A 694 0.10 8.77 48.07
C CYS A 694 0.81 7.91 49.10
N SER A 695 0.95 6.60 48.86
CA SER A 695 1.73 5.71 49.73
C SER A 695 3.22 6.00 49.66
N ALA A 696 3.73 6.32 48.47
CA ALA A 696 5.13 6.69 48.25
C ALA A 696 5.45 8.14 48.68
N PHE A 697 4.48 9.05 48.56
CA PHE A 697 4.59 10.49 48.85
C PHE A 697 3.43 10.94 49.73
N PRO A 698 3.48 10.67 51.05
CA PRO A 698 2.41 10.98 51.98
C PRO A 698 2.06 12.47 52.06
N ASP A 699 3.00 13.35 51.72
CA ASP A 699 2.81 14.80 51.66
C ASP A 699 1.79 15.26 50.61
N CYS A 700 1.54 14.44 49.57
CA CYS A 700 0.56 14.75 48.53
C CYS A 700 -0.83 14.16 48.81
N ARG A 701 -1.01 13.41 49.90
CA ARG A 701 -2.25 12.67 50.18
C ARG A 701 -3.47 13.59 50.29
N ASP A 702 -3.33 14.68 51.05
CA ASP A 702 -4.43 15.62 51.28
C ASP A 702 -4.82 16.35 50.00
N ASP A 703 -3.84 16.65 49.15
CA ASP A 703 -4.05 17.29 47.84
C ASP A 703 -4.89 16.40 46.90
N TRP A 704 -4.55 15.12 46.77
CA TRP A 704 -5.32 14.16 45.96
C TRP A 704 -6.71 13.89 46.55
N TYR A 705 -6.83 13.86 47.88
CA TYR A 705 -8.12 13.73 48.56
C TYR A 705 -9.03 14.93 48.30
N GLN A 706 -8.48 16.16 48.31
CA GLN A 706 -9.22 17.37 47.96
C GLN A 706 -9.78 17.31 46.54
N LEU A 707 -9.02 16.79 45.58
CA LEU A 707 -9.50 16.56 44.21
C LEU A 707 -10.64 15.53 44.11
N GLY A 708 -10.91 14.77 45.17
CA GLY A 708 -11.98 13.78 45.23
C GLY A 708 -11.57 12.34 44.94
N PHE A 709 -10.27 12.01 45.03
CA PHE A 709 -9.80 10.62 44.93
C PHE A 709 -9.80 9.91 46.28
N GLU A 710 -9.96 8.59 46.25
CA GLU A 710 -9.63 7.73 47.38
C GLU A 710 -8.12 7.53 47.48
N VAL A 711 -7.55 7.77 48.67
CA VAL A 711 -6.10 7.83 48.90
C VAL A 711 -5.58 6.76 49.88
N VAL A 712 -6.43 5.77 50.18
CA VAL A 712 -6.14 4.63 51.07
C VAL A 712 -6.49 3.32 50.36
#